data_AF-A0A9P6P5I2-F1
#
_entry.id   AF-A0A9P6P5I2-F1
#
_cell.length_a   1.000
_cell.length_b   1.000
_cell.length_c   1.000
_cell.angle_alpha   90.00
_cell.angle_beta   90.00
_cell.angle_gamma   90.00
#
_symmetry.space_group_name_H-M   'P 1'
#
loop_
_entity.id
_entity.type
_entity.pdbx_description
1 polymer ?
#
loop_
_entity_poly.entity_id
_entity_poly.type
_entity_poly.pdbx_seq_one_letter_code
_entity_poly.pdbx_strand_id
1 'polypeptide(L)'
;MLGVDMNQTTRPPINLLETQYEIDGQLTEMGYSSIFDVARRTRQQFVRKLRGKLESKAAGALYDQAIGYAQQVAFAFRQRRLTHAVRQTLAGPFSVPGPSYDKQFSTDWNQMSPVDAIEANTSPAAYLVSLYDLALRQEKNAPDPGKIHPLAKRRPDISELIVDSQSVNQPLPELTLVNDILSSAIKSALPVGETTDATLAATYYPNRLPYHFAYQQTTDGLAVANTSLTDVMQQADTVWPYFIGPVAPTDTPARMNAMRLASPLSPPLQALVEEPPYFSTHILTLAQLTTGWSSANYSTTEITPWQNLNAHAYIVPPQVTATHGPTKLIWENDQYIATKVTLQAISPDLDHYTLIVEEGNWEYYSQGINNAIDTEGAPYRRFPSLEYRPEDNKKPEDKSGLDLKKTPLRVDFFIRMQEWHSKRNYTDISFTLILDDNNPRAIYTTDQAKFYQNNFGVRSALTGGDYRSYFSTVTHLTERIGLTVPDLEKLLCTQVGGDTVVVSPHIVIRNTIFTTKSSHTDQTPHMPYHYGAVYLHAGKKPAIAMHADGNGQLTLTELTDDRLDRLNRLVRVQRVLGLPFDQLDYLITAGMRAEGSEKDKADGNLALTMNANTTRLLGVFSHYRQRYGATAKQFAAVVHQITPYAITPNVPFLDRLFNSKTLFDEPYTLDWDDVDYTATAATSGKRRHARIVKQLAAGLQVTDAEFALLAGLVAQYQPGTARNTFPNSLDAVSALYRLATLPRWLGLSIASGLALIRLLDNSEVLGSDDFLMAQLAGGPTLAGLDNNGKPKTNDLLDGLMLLSMAADWLHAENLSVAQCAAWLLPLPPQTGNQQQLDFIHQLSQGVARSRVTSATYVHAGVPTVDINKKPLDWVVLMTSLVDDQDGLVKDNEDTAFLPTITEAVQKIVSEHNVVRKITLAAYIESGAPAKDNKDHTLDWVVQMTPLVDGSNGLVKDNEYTASPEKIAKAVTKIVNNLDLTSGEKQQAIQALSSLIDTAQRSQKPVIQALSTLIDTAQQSQRGILASTLAPLLTVPQALALPLVQWAGSTSYDFLVQTRAQQSVVSPQQIPNTYLTLLATLSRGAQLADSFQLSAAMLSSYLAHPGWFGDQRPDLTKLSFATLYRLGGYRDWLHQTPQTKTENDLLAYLSWANSNSAPSAADAAKQLAILLNWDANDEVHAAVAYVTGDATTQARTVPQIATVMRLHRLSQQTGLAVASLVSTVSMHPGSDYAAWQQLGQTVVAASEQLAKR
;
A
#
# COMPACT_ATOMS: atom_id res chain seq x y z
N MET A 1 -48.72 42.51 -62.79
CA MET A 1 -49.59 43.42 -63.54
C MET A 1 -51.02 42.91 -63.44
N LEU A 2 -51.86 43.63 -62.69
CA LEU A 2 -53.30 43.81 -62.89
C LEU A 2 -53.67 44.95 -61.93
N GLY A 3 -53.85 46.14 -62.50
CA GLY A 3 -54.16 47.35 -61.77
C GLY A 3 -55.59 47.36 -61.28
N VAL A 4 -55.80 47.86 -60.08
CA VAL A 4 -57.09 48.35 -59.60
C VAL A 4 -56.82 49.71 -58.96
N ASP A 5 -57.30 50.75 -59.64
CA ASP A 5 -57.42 52.10 -59.11
C ASP A 5 -58.25 52.06 -57.82
N MET A 6 -57.63 52.40 -56.69
CA MET A 6 -58.37 52.77 -55.48
C MET A 6 -58.55 54.29 -55.45
N ASN A 7 -59.80 54.68 -55.66
CA ASN A 7 -60.33 56.03 -55.59
C ASN A 7 -59.74 56.87 -54.46
N GLN A 8 -59.21 58.02 -54.85
CA GLN A 8 -58.85 59.15 -54.01
C GLN A 8 -60.10 59.74 -53.34
N THR A 9 -60.44 59.32 -52.12
CA THR A 9 -61.31 60.11 -51.21
C THR A 9 -61.26 59.64 -49.74
N THR A 10 -60.09 59.28 -49.22
CA THR A 10 -59.84 59.28 -47.76
C THR A 10 -58.36 59.55 -47.49
N ARG A 11 -58.05 60.65 -46.81
CA ARG A 11 -56.69 61.12 -46.52
C ARG A 11 -55.89 60.05 -45.73
N PRO A 12 -54.79 59.48 -46.26
CA PRO A 12 -53.90 58.64 -45.47
C PRO A 12 -53.38 59.43 -44.26
N PRO A 13 -53.33 58.87 -43.04
CA PRO A 13 -52.83 59.59 -41.87
C PRO A 13 -51.38 60.09 -42.04
N ILE A 14 -50.59 59.41 -42.87
CA ILE A 14 -49.21 59.82 -43.15
C ILE A 14 -49.18 61.07 -44.04
N ASN A 15 -49.97 61.14 -45.11
CA ASN A 15 -50.07 62.34 -45.94
C ASN A 15 -50.63 63.51 -45.12
N LEU A 16 -51.56 63.25 -44.18
CA LEU A 16 -52.11 64.27 -43.30
C LEU A 16 -51.06 64.85 -42.34
N LEU A 17 -50.15 64.01 -41.83
CA LEU A 17 -48.99 64.46 -41.07
C LEU A 17 -48.00 65.22 -41.94
N GLU A 18 -47.71 64.73 -43.15
CA GLU A 18 -46.81 65.44 -44.06
C GLU A 18 -47.32 66.86 -44.36
N THR A 19 -48.62 67.03 -44.62
CA THR A 19 -49.22 68.34 -44.87
C THR A 19 -49.25 69.22 -43.61
N GLN A 20 -49.53 68.63 -42.43
CA GLN A 20 -49.60 69.38 -41.17
C GLN A 20 -48.25 69.96 -40.73
N TYR A 21 -47.15 69.30 -41.11
CA TYR A 21 -45.79 69.74 -40.79
C TYR A 21 -45.05 70.30 -42.02
N GLU A 22 -45.77 70.63 -43.10
CA GLU A 22 -45.24 71.26 -44.33
C GLU A 22 -44.10 70.47 -45.00
N ILE A 23 -44.16 69.14 -44.97
CA ILE A 23 -43.18 68.22 -45.56
C ILE A 23 -43.81 67.20 -46.52
N ASP A 24 -44.78 67.64 -47.32
CA ASP A 24 -45.51 66.83 -48.30
C ASP A 24 -44.58 65.96 -49.18
N GLY A 25 -44.85 64.66 -49.21
CA GLY A 25 -44.11 63.65 -49.97
C GLY A 25 -42.76 63.22 -49.38
N GLN A 26 -42.20 63.95 -48.40
CA GLN A 26 -40.84 63.70 -47.92
C GLN A 26 -40.70 62.47 -47.01
N LEU A 27 -41.73 62.11 -46.24
CA LEU A 27 -41.68 60.88 -45.44
C LEU A 27 -41.77 59.66 -46.37
N THR A 28 -42.58 59.77 -47.43
CA THR A 28 -42.71 58.75 -48.48
C THR A 28 -41.38 58.56 -49.24
N GLU A 29 -40.68 59.63 -49.61
CA GLU A 29 -39.32 59.56 -50.20
C GLU A 29 -38.28 58.93 -49.26
N MET A 30 -38.43 59.12 -47.94
CA MET A 30 -37.57 58.49 -46.93
C MET A 30 -37.93 57.02 -46.65
N GLY A 31 -38.87 56.46 -47.41
CA GLY A 31 -39.31 55.06 -47.32
C GLY A 31 -40.36 54.81 -46.25
N TYR A 32 -41.03 55.85 -45.73
CA TYR A 32 -42.18 55.69 -44.84
C TYR A 32 -43.47 55.80 -45.67
N SER A 33 -44.02 54.66 -46.07
CA SER A 33 -45.27 54.60 -46.84
C SER A 33 -46.53 54.67 -45.97
N SER A 34 -46.40 54.45 -44.66
CA SER A 34 -47.49 54.52 -43.70
C SER A 34 -47.03 55.02 -42.33
N ILE A 35 -47.96 55.51 -41.51
CA ILE A 35 -47.71 55.86 -40.10
C ILE A 35 -47.17 54.69 -39.27
N PHE A 36 -47.43 53.44 -39.67
CA PHE A 36 -46.88 52.27 -39.00
C PHE A 36 -45.39 52.08 -39.30
N ASP A 37 -44.92 52.52 -40.47
CA ASP A 37 -43.49 52.50 -40.81
C ASP A 37 -42.71 53.50 -39.95
N VAL A 38 -43.34 54.64 -39.61
CA VAL A 38 -42.82 55.61 -38.63
C VAL A 38 -42.79 54.98 -37.23
N ALA A 39 -43.88 54.35 -36.80
CA ALA A 39 -44.01 53.74 -35.47
C ALA A 39 -43.03 52.56 -35.21
N ARG A 40 -42.52 51.92 -36.28
CA ARG A 40 -41.52 50.83 -36.20
C ARG A 40 -40.09 51.32 -35.94
N ARG A 41 -39.82 52.62 -36.04
CA ARG A 41 -38.51 53.22 -35.74
C ARG A 41 -38.54 53.82 -34.34
N THR A 42 -37.39 53.96 -33.69
CA THR A 42 -37.36 54.66 -32.40
C THR A 42 -37.47 56.17 -32.61
N ARG A 43 -38.10 56.88 -31.67
CA ARG A 43 -38.25 58.34 -31.70
C ARG A 43 -36.93 59.06 -31.98
N GLN A 44 -35.84 58.63 -31.36
CA GLN A 44 -34.51 59.21 -31.57
C GLN A 44 -33.97 58.96 -33.00
N GLN A 45 -34.13 57.76 -33.54
CA GLN A 45 -33.71 57.45 -34.92
C GLN A 45 -34.52 58.23 -35.95
N PHE A 46 -35.82 58.36 -35.73
CA PHE A 46 -36.72 59.11 -36.61
C PHE A 46 -36.39 60.61 -36.62
N VAL A 47 -36.26 61.23 -35.43
CA VAL A 47 -35.86 62.63 -35.29
C VAL A 47 -34.47 62.89 -35.91
N ARG A 48 -33.53 61.94 -35.74
CA ARG A 48 -32.20 62.05 -36.35
C ARG A 48 -32.24 62.03 -37.87
N LYS A 49 -33.11 61.20 -38.49
CA LYS A 49 -33.27 61.12 -39.95
C LYS A 49 -33.92 62.37 -40.57
N LEU A 50 -34.76 63.07 -39.81
CA LEU A 50 -35.41 64.33 -40.26
C LEU A 50 -34.60 65.59 -39.96
N ARG A 51 -33.41 65.44 -39.35
CA ARG A 51 -32.56 66.54 -38.95
C ARG A 51 -32.08 67.32 -40.18
N GLY A 52 -32.41 68.61 -40.24
CA GLY A 52 -32.10 69.51 -41.36
C GLY A 52 -33.29 69.77 -42.31
N LYS A 53 -34.35 68.96 -42.26
CA LYS A 53 -35.63 69.23 -42.96
C LYS A 53 -36.72 69.74 -42.03
N LEU A 54 -36.70 69.33 -40.76
CA LEU A 54 -37.58 69.84 -39.70
C LEU A 54 -36.77 70.14 -38.43
N GLU A 55 -37.22 71.10 -37.63
CA GLU A 55 -36.63 71.32 -36.29
C GLU A 55 -36.84 70.10 -35.39
N SER A 56 -35.85 69.79 -34.54
CA SER A 56 -35.85 68.57 -33.71
C SER A 56 -37.10 68.44 -32.82
N LYS A 57 -37.66 69.57 -32.37
CA LYS A 57 -38.88 69.61 -31.55
C LYS A 57 -40.12 69.27 -32.38
N ALA A 58 -40.22 69.79 -33.61
CA ALA A 58 -41.30 69.50 -34.53
C ALA A 58 -41.24 68.05 -35.03
N ALA A 59 -40.03 67.51 -35.31
CA ALA A 59 -39.87 66.11 -35.73
C ALA A 59 -40.25 65.14 -34.62
N GLY A 60 -39.99 65.51 -33.36
CA GLY A 60 -40.45 64.76 -32.18
C GLY A 60 -41.97 64.75 -32.08
N ALA A 61 -42.62 65.91 -32.24
CA ALA A 61 -44.08 66.02 -32.20
C ALA A 61 -44.75 65.24 -33.34
N LEU A 62 -44.17 65.27 -34.55
CA LEU A 62 -44.65 64.50 -35.69
C LEU A 62 -44.61 63.00 -35.40
N TYR A 63 -43.51 62.51 -34.82
CA TYR A 63 -43.42 61.11 -34.39
C TYR A 63 -44.49 60.75 -33.36
N ASP A 64 -44.70 61.61 -32.36
CA ASP A 64 -45.68 61.36 -31.29
C ASP A 64 -47.12 61.33 -31.84
N GLN A 65 -47.44 62.20 -32.81
CA GLN A 65 -48.73 62.15 -33.52
C GLN A 65 -48.86 60.93 -34.45
N ALA A 66 -47.79 60.53 -35.14
CA ALA A 66 -47.78 59.31 -35.95
C ALA A 66 -48.06 58.06 -35.11
N ILE A 67 -47.47 57.99 -33.91
CA ILE A 67 -47.78 56.95 -32.92
C ILE A 67 -49.25 57.02 -32.49
N GLY A 68 -49.77 58.23 -32.20
CA GLY A 68 -51.17 58.44 -31.85
C GLY A 68 -52.14 57.95 -32.93
N TYR A 69 -51.89 58.28 -34.19
CA TYR A 69 -52.69 57.78 -35.31
C TYR A 69 -52.54 56.27 -35.50
N ALA A 70 -51.34 55.72 -35.32
CA ALA A 70 -51.11 54.28 -35.46
C ALA A 70 -51.87 53.49 -34.39
N GLN A 71 -51.90 54.02 -33.16
CA GLN A 71 -52.69 53.48 -32.07
C GLN A 71 -54.19 53.59 -32.30
N GLN A 72 -54.71 54.71 -32.82
CA GLN A 72 -56.13 54.85 -33.15
C GLN A 72 -56.56 53.85 -34.23
N VAL A 73 -55.77 53.67 -35.29
CA VAL A 73 -56.05 52.69 -36.35
C VAL A 73 -55.98 51.26 -35.80
N ALA A 74 -54.97 50.94 -34.98
CA ALA A 74 -54.87 49.65 -34.31
C ALA A 74 -56.02 49.39 -33.33
N PHE A 75 -56.47 50.41 -32.59
CA PHE A 75 -57.59 50.32 -31.66
C PHE A 75 -58.92 50.13 -32.39
N ALA A 76 -59.16 50.82 -33.51
CA ALA A 76 -60.33 50.61 -34.35
C ALA A 76 -60.36 49.19 -34.97
N PHE A 77 -59.20 48.66 -35.35
CA PHE A 77 -59.07 47.28 -35.83
C PHE A 77 -59.32 46.25 -34.71
N ARG A 78 -58.82 46.49 -33.49
CA ARG A 78 -59.07 45.65 -32.31
C ARG A 78 -60.51 45.73 -31.81
N GLN A 79 -61.15 46.90 -31.79
CA GLN A 79 -62.57 47.08 -31.42
C GLN A 79 -63.51 46.36 -32.39
N ARG A 80 -63.18 46.30 -33.70
CA ARG A 80 -63.93 45.52 -34.69
C ARG A 80 -63.86 44.00 -34.45
N ARG A 81 -62.76 43.49 -33.87
CA ARG A 81 -62.62 42.08 -33.45
C ARG A 81 -63.44 41.71 -32.20
N LEU A 82 -63.76 42.69 -31.34
CA LEU A 82 -64.45 42.48 -30.05
C LEU A 82 -65.94 42.84 -30.05
N THR A 83 -66.47 43.47 -31.11
CA THR A 83 -67.86 43.99 -31.12
C THR A 83 -68.69 43.45 -32.28
N HIS A 84 -68.70 42.13 -32.50
CA HIS A 84 -69.59 41.48 -33.47
C HIS A 84 -71.02 41.24 -32.93
N ALA A 85 -71.25 41.46 -31.63
CA ALA A 85 -72.53 41.17 -30.96
C ALA A 85 -73.40 42.42 -30.62
N VAL A 86 -72.96 43.66 -30.86
CA VAL A 86 -73.70 44.89 -30.46
C VAL A 86 -73.96 45.88 -31.61
N ARG A 87 -73.66 45.51 -32.87
CA ARG A 87 -73.81 46.40 -34.04
C ARG A 87 -74.92 46.01 -35.02
N GLN A 88 -76.08 45.58 -34.51
CA GLN A 88 -77.31 45.46 -35.32
C GLN A 88 -78.33 46.59 -35.08
N THR A 89 -78.07 47.59 -34.21
CA THR A 89 -79.09 48.59 -33.84
C THR A 89 -78.73 50.06 -34.08
N LEU A 90 -77.59 50.40 -34.69
CA LEU A 90 -77.24 51.80 -34.98
C LEU A 90 -76.67 51.96 -36.40
N ALA A 91 -77.50 52.47 -37.31
CA ALA A 91 -77.09 52.84 -38.67
C ALA A 91 -76.24 54.13 -38.61
N GLY A 92 -74.95 53.99 -38.93
CA GLY A 92 -74.00 55.09 -39.10
C GLY A 92 -72.95 54.75 -40.17
N PRO A 93 -72.20 55.73 -40.69
CA PRO A 93 -71.52 55.71 -42.00
C PRO A 93 -70.29 54.77 -42.14
N PHE A 94 -70.13 53.78 -41.26
CA PHE A 94 -69.04 52.80 -41.30
C PHE A 94 -69.52 51.34 -41.44
N SER A 95 -70.67 51.14 -42.07
CA SER A 95 -71.34 49.84 -42.23
C SER A 95 -70.90 49.00 -43.44
N VAL A 96 -69.85 49.39 -44.17
CA VAL A 96 -69.32 48.55 -45.26
C VAL A 96 -68.36 47.48 -44.70
N PRO A 97 -68.48 46.19 -45.09
CA PRO A 97 -67.53 45.16 -44.70
C PRO A 97 -66.13 45.51 -45.18
N GLY A 98 -65.18 45.62 -44.26
CA GLY A 98 -63.76 45.75 -44.59
C GLY A 98 -63.18 44.44 -45.12
N PRO A 99 -61.96 44.46 -45.70
CA PRO A 99 -61.31 43.25 -46.16
C PRO A 99 -61.09 42.27 -45.00
N SER A 100 -61.51 41.01 -45.18
CA SER A 100 -61.25 39.91 -44.24
C SER A 100 -59.92 39.24 -44.57
N TYR A 101 -59.27 38.65 -43.57
CA TYR A 101 -57.96 37.99 -43.73
C TYR A 101 -57.98 36.95 -44.86
N ASP A 102 -59.03 36.11 -44.90
CA ASP A 102 -59.21 35.06 -45.92
C ASP A 102 -59.42 35.60 -47.34
N LYS A 103 -59.86 36.86 -47.47
CA LYS A 103 -60.03 37.54 -48.77
C LYS A 103 -58.77 38.29 -49.21
N GLN A 104 -57.86 38.60 -48.28
CA GLN A 104 -56.60 39.28 -48.58
C GLN A 104 -55.44 38.29 -48.76
N PHE A 105 -55.49 37.15 -48.09
CA PHE A 105 -54.47 36.11 -48.12
C PHE A 105 -55.14 34.77 -48.46
N SER A 106 -54.84 34.23 -49.64
CA SER A 106 -55.32 32.91 -50.09
C SER A 106 -54.68 31.81 -49.25
N THR A 107 -55.28 31.51 -48.09
CA THR A 107 -54.64 30.69 -47.06
C THR A 107 -55.00 29.22 -47.29
N ASP A 108 -54.00 28.38 -47.58
CA ASP A 108 -54.17 26.93 -47.74
C ASP A 108 -54.16 26.28 -46.35
N TRP A 109 -55.33 25.85 -45.87
CA TRP A 109 -55.49 25.25 -44.55
C TRP A 109 -54.74 23.92 -44.39
N ASN A 110 -54.41 23.24 -45.49
CA ASN A 110 -53.60 22.01 -45.46
C ASN A 110 -52.11 22.29 -45.19
N GLN A 111 -51.67 23.55 -45.26
CA GLN A 111 -50.30 23.98 -44.94
C GLN A 111 -50.20 24.59 -43.53
N MET A 112 -51.27 24.55 -42.73
CA MET A 112 -51.22 25.01 -41.35
C MET A 112 -50.68 23.93 -40.42
N SER A 113 -49.73 24.33 -39.58
CA SER A 113 -49.15 23.49 -38.55
C SER A 113 -50.22 23.06 -37.52
N PRO A 114 -50.22 21.81 -37.06
CA PRO A 114 -51.00 21.41 -35.89
C PRO A 114 -50.70 22.28 -34.66
N VAL A 115 -51.64 22.34 -33.71
CA VAL A 115 -51.41 22.99 -32.42
C VAL A 115 -50.24 22.30 -31.73
N ASP A 116 -49.27 23.08 -31.25
CA ASP A 116 -48.02 22.63 -30.61
C ASP A 116 -47.01 21.90 -31.52
N ALA A 117 -47.21 21.91 -32.84
CA ALA A 117 -46.21 21.37 -33.77
C ALA A 117 -44.92 22.22 -33.78
N ILE A 118 -43.78 21.59 -34.13
CA ILE A 118 -42.48 22.28 -34.12
C ILE A 118 -42.43 23.43 -35.13
N GLU A 119 -43.11 23.29 -36.26
CA GLU A 119 -43.24 24.30 -37.32
C GLU A 119 -44.29 25.38 -37.01
N ALA A 120 -45.02 25.27 -35.89
CA ALA A 120 -45.95 26.30 -35.47
C ALA A 120 -45.20 27.60 -35.15
N ASN A 121 -45.75 28.74 -35.55
CA ASN A 121 -45.17 30.05 -35.27
C ASN A 121 -45.17 30.43 -33.77
N THR A 122 -45.89 29.69 -32.95
CA THR A 122 -45.91 29.78 -31.48
C THR A 122 -45.01 28.74 -30.80
N SER A 123 -44.30 27.90 -31.56
CA SER A 123 -43.46 26.85 -30.99
C SER A 123 -42.21 27.42 -30.31
N PRO A 124 -41.63 26.71 -29.33
CA PRO A 124 -40.33 27.05 -28.77
C PRO A 124 -39.22 27.16 -29.83
N ALA A 125 -39.29 26.35 -30.89
CA ALA A 125 -38.36 26.40 -32.01
C ALA A 125 -38.47 27.72 -32.80
N ALA A 126 -39.69 28.17 -33.11
CA ALA A 126 -39.92 29.46 -33.77
C ALA A 126 -39.45 30.64 -32.90
N TYR A 127 -39.62 30.54 -31.58
CA TYR A 127 -39.09 31.51 -30.62
C TYR A 127 -37.55 31.54 -30.62
N LEU A 128 -36.89 30.38 -30.59
CA LEU A 128 -35.44 30.26 -30.63
C LEU A 128 -34.84 30.85 -31.91
N VAL A 129 -35.42 30.56 -33.08
CA VAL A 129 -34.99 31.16 -34.37
C VAL A 129 -35.13 32.68 -34.33
N SER A 130 -36.23 33.19 -33.78
CA SER A 130 -36.46 34.62 -33.63
C SER A 130 -35.43 35.29 -32.70
N LEU A 131 -35.06 34.62 -31.60
CA LEU A 131 -34.01 35.08 -30.69
C LEU A 131 -32.63 35.07 -31.34
N TYR A 132 -32.30 34.03 -32.10
CA TYR A 132 -31.02 33.92 -32.80
C TYR A 132 -30.85 35.04 -33.83
N ASP A 133 -31.86 35.31 -34.66
CA ASP A 133 -31.86 36.43 -35.62
C ASP A 133 -31.80 37.79 -34.89
N LEU A 134 -32.52 37.94 -33.77
CA LEU A 134 -32.42 39.15 -32.95
C LEU A 134 -31.00 39.37 -32.43
N ALA A 135 -30.34 38.32 -31.91
CA ALA A 135 -28.98 38.39 -31.40
C ALA A 135 -27.99 38.80 -32.52
N LEU A 136 -28.08 38.17 -33.68
CA LEU A 136 -27.24 38.51 -34.85
C LEU A 136 -27.45 39.96 -35.31
N ARG A 137 -28.70 40.43 -35.31
CA ARG A 137 -29.01 41.84 -35.62
C ARG A 137 -28.43 42.79 -34.58
N GLN A 138 -28.44 42.44 -33.29
CA GLN A 138 -27.83 43.28 -32.25
C GLN A 138 -26.32 43.36 -32.41
N GLU A 139 -25.65 42.25 -32.70
CA GLU A 139 -24.20 42.24 -32.96
C GLU A 139 -23.85 43.12 -34.18
N LYS A 140 -24.64 43.05 -35.26
CA LYS A 140 -24.44 43.86 -36.46
C LYS A 140 -24.70 45.36 -36.24
N ASN A 141 -25.65 45.70 -35.38
CA ASN A 141 -26.05 47.09 -35.10
C ASN A 141 -25.28 47.73 -33.94
N ALA A 142 -24.29 47.04 -33.38
CA ALA A 142 -23.54 47.54 -32.24
C ALA A 142 -22.71 48.79 -32.58
N PRO A 143 -22.51 49.70 -31.60
CA PRO A 143 -21.75 50.94 -31.82
C PRO A 143 -20.28 50.71 -32.19
N ASP A 144 -19.67 49.63 -31.69
CA ASP A 144 -18.27 49.26 -31.92
C ASP A 144 -18.14 47.74 -32.17
N PRO A 145 -18.39 47.27 -33.41
CA PRO A 145 -18.41 45.84 -33.74
C PRO A 145 -17.09 45.11 -33.48
N GLY A 146 -15.96 45.82 -33.46
CA GLY A 146 -14.63 45.26 -33.22
C GLY A 146 -14.39 44.82 -31.77
N LYS A 147 -15.19 45.32 -30.82
CA LYS A 147 -15.11 44.97 -29.39
C LYS A 147 -16.11 43.89 -28.94
N ILE A 148 -16.98 43.45 -29.83
CA ILE A 148 -17.92 42.37 -29.55
C ILE A 148 -17.24 41.04 -29.81
N HIS A 149 -17.33 40.13 -28.84
CA HIS A 149 -17.06 38.70 -29.06
C HIS A 149 -18.32 38.08 -29.70
N PRO A 150 -18.34 37.80 -31.02
CA PRO A 150 -19.56 37.39 -31.71
C PRO A 150 -20.08 36.04 -31.22
N LEU A 151 -21.39 35.82 -31.30
CA LEU A 151 -22.03 34.56 -30.90
C LEU A 151 -21.43 33.37 -31.65
N ALA A 152 -21.20 33.51 -32.96
CA ALA A 152 -20.57 32.48 -33.79
C ALA A 152 -19.13 32.14 -33.35
N LYS A 153 -18.40 33.06 -32.70
CA LYS A 153 -17.08 32.75 -32.14
C LYS A 153 -17.16 32.11 -30.74
N ARG A 154 -18.17 32.46 -29.96
CA ARG A 154 -18.38 31.93 -28.60
C ARG A 154 -18.96 30.52 -28.61
N ARG A 155 -19.87 30.27 -29.56
CA ARG A 155 -20.66 29.04 -29.71
C ARG A 155 -20.86 28.73 -31.20
N PRO A 156 -19.80 28.24 -31.89
CA PRO A 156 -19.87 27.92 -33.32
C PRO A 156 -20.87 26.79 -33.63
N ASP A 157 -21.17 25.97 -32.63
CA ASP A 157 -22.10 24.85 -32.70
C ASP A 157 -23.57 25.28 -32.90
N ILE A 158 -24.00 26.43 -32.37
CA ILE A 158 -25.42 26.84 -32.39
C ILE A 158 -25.97 26.97 -33.81
N SER A 159 -25.17 27.41 -34.79
CA SER A 159 -25.58 27.51 -36.19
C SER A 159 -25.70 26.16 -36.90
N GLU A 160 -25.07 25.11 -36.36
CA GLU A 160 -25.04 23.77 -36.94
C GLU A 160 -26.08 22.83 -36.31
N LEU A 161 -26.68 23.22 -35.18
CA LEU A 161 -27.72 22.44 -34.51
C LEU A 161 -28.98 22.33 -35.38
N ILE A 162 -29.37 21.09 -35.68
CA ILE A 162 -30.60 20.78 -36.40
C ILE A 162 -31.78 20.90 -35.43
N VAL A 163 -32.83 21.61 -35.86
CA VAL A 163 -34.06 21.78 -35.09
C VAL A 163 -35.06 20.71 -35.54
N ASP A 164 -35.18 19.65 -34.76
CA ASP A 164 -36.12 18.55 -34.99
C ASP A 164 -36.85 18.13 -33.69
N SER A 165 -37.72 17.12 -33.79
CA SER A 165 -38.48 16.66 -32.63
C SER A 165 -37.59 16.08 -31.52
N GLN A 166 -36.44 15.50 -31.86
CA GLN A 166 -35.52 14.93 -30.89
C GLN A 166 -34.76 16.04 -30.17
N SER A 167 -34.23 17.03 -30.88
CA SER A 167 -33.49 18.17 -30.31
C SER A 167 -34.34 19.03 -29.37
N VAL A 168 -35.66 19.13 -29.63
CA VAL A 168 -36.59 19.93 -28.79
C VAL A 168 -37.09 19.16 -27.58
N ASN A 169 -37.30 17.83 -27.69
CA ASN A 169 -38.00 17.06 -26.66
C ASN A 169 -37.11 16.09 -25.87
N GLN A 170 -35.90 15.76 -26.34
CA GLN A 170 -35.00 14.85 -25.63
C GLN A 170 -34.41 15.54 -24.38
N PRO A 171 -34.61 14.99 -23.17
CA PRO A 171 -33.95 15.52 -21.99
C PRO A 171 -32.45 15.16 -22.02
N LEU A 172 -31.59 16.17 -21.83
CA LEU A 172 -30.14 16.00 -21.75
C LEU A 172 -29.61 16.59 -20.43
N PRO A 173 -28.67 15.92 -19.74
CA PRO A 173 -28.00 16.50 -18.58
C PRO A 173 -27.20 17.73 -18.98
N GLU A 174 -27.43 18.84 -18.28
CA GLU A 174 -26.78 20.13 -18.58
C GLU A 174 -25.25 20.04 -18.54
N LEU A 175 -24.70 19.28 -17.60
CA LEU A 175 -23.26 19.10 -17.44
C LEU A 175 -22.60 18.38 -18.63
N THR A 176 -23.29 17.41 -19.25
CA THR A 176 -22.80 16.72 -20.45
C THR A 176 -22.65 17.69 -21.60
N LEU A 177 -23.68 18.53 -21.81
CA LEU A 177 -23.63 19.56 -22.85
C LEU A 177 -22.48 20.54 -22.63
N VAL A 178 -22.27 20.98 -21.38
CA VAL A 178 -21.14 21.86 -21.02
C VAL A 178 -19.80 21.19 -21.34
N ASN A 179 -19.61 19.92 -20.97
CA ASN A 179 -18.37 19.19 -21.23
C ASN A 179 -18.12 18.98 -22.73
N ASP A 180 -19.16 18.70 -23.52
CA ASP A 180 -19.05 18.53 -24.97
C ASP A 180 -18.62 19.83 -25.66
N ILE A 181 -19.24 20.95 -25.26
CA ILE A 181 -18.89 22.28 -25.76
C ILE A 181 -17.43 22.63 -25.41
N LEU A 182 -17.04 22.44 -24.15
CA LEU A 182 -15.67 22.72 -23.69
C LEU A 182 -14.65 21.82 -24.40
N SER A 183 -14.94 20.53 -24.51
CA SER A 183 -14.09 19.57 -25.23
C SER A 183 -13.91 19.96 -26.68
N SER A 184 -15.00 20.33 -27.36
CA SER A 184 -14.95 20.79 -28.75
C SER A 184 -14.12 22.06 -28.93
N ALA A 185 -14.22 23.01 -27.99
CA ALA A 185 -13.42 24.23 -28.02
C ALA A 185 -11.92 23.97 -27.82
N ILE A 186 -11.56 22.92 -27.07
CA ILE A 186 -10.15 22.57 -26.78
C ILE A 186 -9.53 21.76 -27.93
N LYS A 187 -10.31 21.00 -28.71
CA LYS A 187 -9.81 20.10 -29.79
C LYS A 187 -8.82 20.76 -30.74
N SER A 188 -9.04 22.01 -31.14
CA SER A 188 -8.14 22.73 -32.07
C SER A 188 -6.79 23.11 -31.46
N ALA A 189 -6.66 23.08 -30.13
CA ALA A 189 -5.45 23.42 -29.39
C ALA A 189 -4.68 22.18 -28.91
N LEU A 190 -5.19 20.97 -29.16
CA LEU A 190 -4.53 19.73 -28.75
C LEU A 190 -3.28 19.46 -29.60
N PRO A 191 -2.23 18.86 -29.00
CA PRO A 191 -1.12 18.29 -29.77
C PRO A 191 -1.61 17.24 -30.77
N VAL A 192 -0.90 17.11 -31.90
CA VAL A 192 -1.28 16.17 -32.96
C VAL A 192 -1.24 14.73 -32.42
N GLY A 193 -2.39 14.05 -32.47
CA GLY A 193 -2.52 12.65 -32.04
C GLY A 193 -2.85 12.44 -30.55
N GLU A 194 -2.96 13.50 -29.75
CA GLU A 194 -3.35 13.40 -28.34
C GLU A 194 -4.86 13.59 -28.11
N THR A 195 -5.38 12.95 -27.06
CA THR A 195 -6.76 13.14 -26.60
C THR A 195 -6.83 14.26 -25.56
N THR A 196 -8.00 14.88 -25.41
CA THR A 196 -8.25 15.91 -24.40
C THR A 196 -7.85 15.44 -23.00
N ASP A 197 -8.24 14.22 -22.63
CA ASP A 197 -7.99 13.70 -21.28
C ASP A 197 -6.50 13.40 -21.03
N ALA A 198 -5.76 12.90 -22.04
CA ALA A 198 -4.33 12.67 -21.92
C ALA A 198 -3.57 14.01 -21.78
N THR A 199 -3.93 15.03 -22.56
CA THR A 199 -3.31 16.36 -22.46
C THR A 199 -3.63 17.03 -21.11
N LEU A 200 -4.85 16.88 -20.58
CA LEU A 200 -5.21 17.39 -19.24
C LEU A 200 -4.46 16.67 -18.11
N ALA A 201 -4.17 15.38 -18.28
CA ALA A 201 -3.35 14.61 -17.34
C ALA A 201 -1.87 15.05 -17.34
N ALA A 202 -1.35 15.53 -18.48
CA ALA A 202 0.03 16.00 -18.61
C ALA A 202 0.22 17.51 -18.34
N THR A 203 -0.87 18.27 -18.19
CA THR A 203 -0.83 19.74 -18.02
C THR A 203 -0.82 20.12 -16.54
N TYR A 204 0.09 21.01 -16.13
CA TYR A 204 0.22 21.43 -14.73
C TYR A 204 -0.36 22.82 -14.44
N TYR A 205 -0.53 23.69 -15.44
CA TYR A 205 -1.14 25.02 -15.28
C TYR A 205 -2.43 25.13 -16.11
N PRO A 206 -3.53 25.70 -15.59
CA PRO A 206 -3.69 26.32 -14.25
C PRO A 206 -3.48 25.34 -13.09
N ASN A 207 -3.11 25.83 -11.91
CA ASN A 207 -2.70 25.02 -10.74
C ASN A 207 -3.75 24.00 -10.23
N ARG A 208 -4.97 24.01 -10.79
CA ARG A 208 -6.01 22.97 -10.55
C ARG A 208 -5.76 21.68 -11.34
N LEU A 209 -4.92 21.72 -12.38
CA LEU A 209 -4.46 20.58 -13.15
C LEU A 209 -3.16 20.03 -12.54
N PRO A 210 -2.78 18.77 -12.79
CA PRO A 210 -3.32 17.82 -13.77
C PRO A 210 -4.64 17.18 -13.34
N TYR A 211 -5.47 16.84 -14.33
CA TYR A 211 -6.69 16.05 -14.16
C TYR A 211 -6.56 14.72 -14.88
N HIS A 212 -6.51 13.61 -14.14
CA HIS A 212 -6.26 12.28 -14.70
C HIS A 212 -7.54 11.44 -14.71
N PHE A 213 -8.37 11.63 -15.74
CA PHE A 213 -9.69 11.01 -15.87
C PHE A 213 -9.69 9.47 -15.65
N ALA A 214 -8.81 8.74 -16.33
CA ALA A 214 -8.75 7.28 -16.23
C ALA A 214 -8.37 6.74 -14.83
N TYR A 215 -7.59 7.52 -14.07
CA TYR A 215 -7.24 7.18 -12.70
C TYR A 215 -8.46 7.36 -11.81
N GLN A 216 -9.18 8.48 -11.98
CA GLN A 216 -10.43 8.73 -11.27
C GLN A 216 -11.50 7.66 -11.59
N GLN A 217 -11.64 7.25 -12.86
CA GLN A 217 -12.54 6.14 -13.21
C GLN A 217 -12.19 4.85 -12.45
N THR A 218 -10.89 4.57 -12.32
CA THR A 218 -10.40 3.40 -11.58
C THR A 218 -10.74 3.51 -10.09
N THR A 219 -10.44 4.64 -9.45
CA THR A 219 -10.70 4.83 -8.01
C THR A 219 -12.19 4.84 -7.70
N ASP A 220 -12.98 5.58 -8.48
CA ASP A 220 -14.41 5.74 -8.24
C ASP A 220 -15.17 4.44 -8.58
N GLY A 221 -14.76 3.73 -9.64
CA GLY A 221 -15.36 2.45 -10.02
C GLY A 221 -15.08 1.33 -9.02
N LEU A 222 -13.88 1.27 -8.43
CA LEU A 222 -13.58 0.32 -7.35
C LEU A 222 -14.28 0.70 -6.03
N ALA A 223 -14.48 2.00 -5.77
CA ALA A 223 -15.22 2.46 -4.60
C ALA A 223 -16.68 1.96 -4.61
N VAL A 224 -17.31 1.82 -5.78
CA VAL A 224 -18.66 1.19 -5.91
C VAL A 224 -18.67 -0.25 -5.38
N ALA A 225 -17.56 -0.99 -5.54
CA ALA A 225 -17.37 -2.34 -5.02
C ALA A 225 -16.87 -2.38 -3.55
N ASN A 226 -16.90 -1.25 -2.84
CA ASN A 226 -16.38 -1.09 -1.48
C ASN A 226 -14.92 -1.57 -1.31
N THR A 227 -14.08 -1.33 -2.32
CA THR A 227 -12.66 -1.67 -2.28
C THR A 227 -11.81 -0.54 -2.84
N SER A 228 -10.50 -0.59 -2.63
CA SER A 228 -9.53 0.32 -3.25
C SER A 228 -8.66 -0.40 -4.29
N LEU A 229 -7.99 0.37 -5.15
CA LEU A 229 -6.97 -0.17 -6.07
C LEU A 229 -5.86 -0.89 -5.29
N THR A 230 -5.42 -0.30 -4.18
CA THR A 230 -4.40 -0.87 -3.30
C THR A 230 -4.82 -2.24 -2.77
N ASP A 231 -6.04 -2.36 -2.25
CA ASP A 231 -6.54 -3.64 -1.71
C ASP A 231 -6.63 -4.71 -2.81
N VAL A 232 -7.11 -4.34 -4.00
CA VAL A 232 -7.19 -5.26 -5.15
C VAL A 232 -5.78 -5.70 -5.58
N MET A 233 -4.83 -4.76 -5.71
CA MET A 233 -3.45 -5.07 -6.07
C MET A 233 -2.78 -5.99 -5.06
N GLN A 234 -2.90 -5.68 -3.76
CA GLN A 234 -2.29 -6.48 -2.71
C GLN A 234 -2.91 -7.87 -2.61
N GLN A 235 -4.24 -7.97 -2.62
CA GLN A 235 -4.91 -9.26 -2.54
C GLN A 235 -4.76 -10.07 -3.85
N ALA A 236 -4.57 -9.44 -5.01
CA ALA A 236 -4.28 -10.17 -6.24
C ALA A 236 -2.85 -10.71 -6.29
N ASP A 237 -1.92 -10.13 -5.54
CA ASP A 237 -0.53 -10.58 -5.46
C ASP A 237 -0.41 -12.03 -4.95
N THR A 238 0.50 -12.82 -5.52
CA THR A 238 0.69 -14.23 -5.20
C THR A 238 1.36 -14.45 -3.84
N VAL A 239 2.13 -13.46 -3.36
CA VAL A 239 2.85 -13.52 -2.06
C VAL A 239 1.97 -13.03 -0.89
N TRP A 240 0.79 -12.48 -1.16
CA TRP A 240 -0.14 -12.05 -0.11
C TRP A 240 -0.71 -13.25 0.69
N PRO A 241 -0.92 -13.12 2.02
CA PRO A 241 -0.73 -11.91 2.85
C PRO A 241 0.71 -11.73 3.33
N TYR A 242 1.21 -10.49 3.31
CA TYR A 242 2.62 -10.22 3.56
C TYR A 242 3.08 -10.35 5.02
N PHE A 243 2.19 -10.58 6.00
CA PHE A 243 2.56 -10.73 7.42
C PHE A 243 2.96 -12.15 7.82
N ILE A 244 2.87 -13.13 6.90
CA ILE A 244 3.09 -14.55 7.22
C ILE A 244 4.56 -14.99 7.10
N GLY A 245 5.44 -14.12 6.62
CA GLY A 245 6.87 -14.39 6.51
C GLY A 245 7.67 -13.09 6.29
N PRO A 246 9.02 -13.19 6.25
CA PRO A 246 9.88 -12.06 5.97
C PRO A 246 9.53 -11.43 4.63
N VAL A 247 9.29 -10.11 4.62
CA VAL A 247 9.22 -9.37 3.37
C VAL A 247 10.61 -8.84 3.02
N ALA A 248 10.96 -8.81 1.74
CA ALA A 248 12.07 -8.03 1.22
C ALA A 248 11.55 -6.82 0.43
N PRO A 249 12.35 -5.73 0.34
CA PRO A 249 12.07 -4.63 -0.59
C PRO A 249 11.99 -5.08 -2.06
N THR A 250 12.51 -6.28 -2.37
CA THR A 250 12.57 -6.87 -3.72
C THR A 250 11.48 -7.90 -4.02
N ASP A 251 10.62 -8.28 -3.08
CA ASP A 251 9.72 -9.45 -3.23
C ASP A 251 8.77 -9.35 -4.41
N THR A 252 7.93 -8.32 -4.44
CA THR A 252 7.03 -8.05 -5.56
C THR A 252 6.92 -6.53 -5.79
N PRO A 253 7.03 -6.06 -7.05
CA PRO A 253 6.74 -4.66 -7.37
C PRO A 253 5.34 -4.23 -6.91
N ALA A 254 4.39 -5.16 -6.89
CA ALA A 254 3.00 -4.95 -6.49
C ALA A 254 2.87 -4.38 -5.07
N ARG A 255 3.51 -5.00 -4.07
CA ARG A 255 3.46 -4.55 -2.67
C ARG A 255 3.92 -3.10 -2.53
N MET A 256 5.08 -2.79 -3.10
CA MET A 256 5.70 -1.46 -3.01
C MET A 256 4.89 -0.40 -3.77
N ASN A 257 4.44 -0.73 -4.98
CA ASN A 257 3.64 0.18 -5.79
C ASN A 257 2.26 0.40 -5.19
N ALA A 258 1.64 -0.62 -4.59
CA ALA A 258 0.34 -0.51 -3.93
C ALA A 258 0.38 0.52 -2.79
N MET A 259 1.46 0.58 -2.00
CA MET A 259 1.64 1.60 -0.96
C MET A 259 1.76 3.02 -1.53
N ARG A 260 2.45 3.20 -2.66
CA ARG A 260 2.58 4.52 -3.33
C ARG A 260 1.26 4.95 -3.98
N LEU A 261 0.61 4.02 -4.68
CA LEU A 261 -0.68 4.22 -5.34
C LEU A 261 -1.86 4.37 -4.35
N ALA A 262 -1.67 3.97 -3.09
CA ALA A 262 -2.62 4.27 -2.00
C ALA A 262 -2.65 5.78 -1.68
N SER A 263 -1.63 6.55 -2.08
CA SER A 263 -1.72 8.00 -1.98
C SER A 263 -2.84 8.50 -2.90
N PRO A 264 -3.64 9.49 -2.47
CA PRO A 264 -4.74 10.01 -3.28
C PRO A 264 -4.26 10.87 -4.47
N LEU A 265 -2.95 10.97 -4.67
CA LEU A 265 -2.33 11.73 -5.74
C LEU A 265 -2.45 10.96 -7.05
N SER A 266 -2.92 11.61 -8.11
CA SER A 266 -2.89 11.03 -9.46
C SER A 266 -1.45 10.74 -9.90
N PRO A 267 -1.20 9.81 -10.85
CA PRO A 267 0.16 9.44 -11.26
C PRO A 267 1.08 10.63 -11.64
N PRO A 268 0.61 11.66 -12.38
CA PRO A 268 1.43 12.84 -12.66
C PRO A 268 1.79 13.67 -11.42
N LEU A 269 0.91 13.71 -10.40
CA LEU A 269 1.20 14.38 -9.13
C LEU A 269 2.17 13.58 -8.27
N GLN A 270 2.10 12.24 -8.31
CA GLN A 270 3.12 11.39 -7.67
C GLN A 270 4.49 11.64 -8.31
N ALA A 271 4.56 11.68 -9.64
CA ALA A 271 5.79 12.02 -10.36
C ALA A 271 6.34 13.39 -9.94
N LEU A 272 5.50 14.44 -9.92
CA LEU A 272 5.90 15.77 -9.47
C LEU A 272 6.38 15.80 -8.01
N VAL A 273 5.80 15.01 -7.12
CA VAL A 273 6.23 14.92 -5.71
C VAL A 273 7.58 14.21 -5.60
N GLU A 274 7.85 13.22 -6.45
CA GLU A 274 9.07 12.42 -6.43
C GLU A 274 10.22 13.01 -7.25
N GLU A 275 9.95 13.96 -8.14
CA GLU A 275 10.96 14.66 -8.93
C GLU A 275 11.99 15.39 -8.04
N PRO A 276 13.29 15.37 -8.40
CA PRO A 276 14.29 16.18 -7.71
C PRO A 276 13.92 17.69 -7.71
N PRO A 277 14.37 18.46 -6.70
CA PRO A 277 14.14 19.92 -6.68
C PRO A 277 14.73 20.62 -7.90
N TYR A 278 14.02 21.60 -8.46
CA TYR A 278 14.50 22.37 -9.61
C TYR A 278 15.55 23.42 -9.25
N PHE A 279 15.60 23.82 -7.98
CA PHE A 279 16.42 24.93 -7.51
C PHE A 279 17.14 24.58 -6.21
N SER A 280 18.38 25.05 -6.09
CA SER A 280 19.15 25.02 -4.84
C SER A 280 18.63 26.07 -3.84
N THR A 281 18.95 25.89 -2.56
CA THR A 281 18.60 26.85 -1.49
C THR A 281 19.10 28.25 -1.82
N HIS A 282 20.31 28.35 -2.38
CA HIS A 282 20.89 29.59 -2.86
C HIS A 282 21.35 29.48 -4.31
N ILE A 283 21.05 30.51 -5.10
CA ILE A 283 21.58 30.72 -6.45
C ILE A 283 22.47 31.96 -6.38
N LEU A 284 23.79 31.78 -6.58
CA LEU A 284 24.79 32.82 -6.39
C LEU A 284 25.47 33.18 -7.70
N THR A 285 25.58 34.47 -7.99
CA THR A 285 26.29 34.99 -9.16
C THR A 285 27.76 35.24 -8.86
N LEU A 286 28.60 35.31 -9.90
CA LEU A 286 30.00 35.70 -9.78
C LEU A 286 30.16 37.01 -9.00
N ALA A 287 29.34 38.02 -9.29
CA ALA A 287 29.39 39.30 -8.61
C ALA A 287 29.25 39.14 -7.09
N GLN A 288 28.26 38.36 -6.64
CA GLN A 288 28.02 38.09 -5.22
C GLN A 288 29.20 37.34 -4.57
N LEU A 289 29.78 36.38 -5.28
CA LEU A 289 30.92 35.59 -4.79
C LEU A 289 32.21 36.42 -4.72
N THR A 290 32.45 37.33 -5.67
CA THR A 290 33.63 38.21 -5.66
C THR A 290 33.57 39.28 -4.58
N THR A 291 32.37 39.66 -4.13
CA THR A 291 32.19 40.58 -3.01
C THR A 291 32.24 39.90 -1.64
N GLY A 292 32.36 38.56 -1.61
CA GLY A 292 32.20 37.74 -0.42
C GLY A 292 30.72 37.60 -0.05
N TRP A 293 30.10 36.48 -0.44
CA TRP A 293 28.71 36.22 -0.09
C TRP A 293 28.63 35.60 1.30
N SER A 294 27.76 36.14 2.15
CA SER A 294 27.49 35.61 3.49
C SER A 294 26.02 35.31 3.66
N SER A 295 25.73 34.17 4.27
CA SER A 295 24.39 33.75 4.61
C SER A 295 23.92 34.26 5.98
N ALA A 296 24.43 35.40 6.49
CA ALA A 296 24.17 35.91 7.84
C ALA A 296 22.70 35.86 8.33
N ASN A 297 21.72 35.96 7.42
CA ASN A 297 20.28 35.85 7.73
C ASN A 297 19.74 34.41 7.81
N TYR A 298 20.50 33.41 7.36
CA TYR A 298 20.21 31.99 7.24
C TYR A 298 21.10 31.15 8.20
N SER A 299 21.25 31.62 9.43
CA SER A 299 22.01 30.87 10.44
C SER A 299 21.36 29.52 10.76
N THR A 300 22.18 28.51 11.02
CA THR A 300 21.74 27.15 11.38
C THR A 300 21.69 26.90 12.88
N THR A 301 22.14 27.85 13.70
CA THR A 301 22.09 27.72 15.17
C THR A 301 20.65 27.60 15.66
N GLU A 302 19.70 28.26 14.98
CA GLU A 302 18.29 28.33 15.35
C GLU A 302 17.45 27.14 14.88
N ILE A 303 18.00 26.15 14.15
CA ILE A 303 17.20 25.10 13.48
C ILE A 303 16.33 24.28 14.44
N THR A 304 16.77 24.10 15.69
CA THR A 304 16.02 23.34 16.70
C THR A 304 16.09 24.02 18.06
N PRO A 305 14.94 24.31 18.71
CA PRO A 305 14.91 24.82 20.09
C PRO A 305 15.29 23.78 21.15
N TRP A 306 15.34 22.50 20.79
CA TRP A 306 15.40 21.37 21.73
C TRP A 306 16.81 20.88 22.04
N GLN A 307 17.82 21.33 21.28
CA GLN A 307 19.20 20.88 21.43
C GLN A 307 20.14 22.07 21.52
N ASN A 308 21.20 21.94 22.32
CA ASN A 308 22.25 22.94 22.36
C ASN A 308 23.15 22.75 21.14
N LEU A 309 23.12 23.72 20.24
CA LEU A 309 23.92 23.74 19.02
C LEU A 309 25.07 24.75 19.09
N ASN A 310 25.68 25.02 20.25
CA ASN A 310 26.82 25.97 20.28
C ASN A 310 28.08 25.41 19.58
N ALA A 311 28.31 24.10 19.69
CA ALA A 311 29.43 23.41 19.09
C ALA A 311 29.00 22.64 17.83
N HIS A 312 28.68 23.36 16.75
CA HIS A 312 28.43 22.79 15.42
C HIS A 312 29.22 23.56 14.38
N ALA A 313 29.49 22.92 13.25
CA ALA A 313 30.06 23.58 12.06
C ALA A 313 29.61 22.81 10.81
N TYR A 314 30.22 23.07 9.66
CA TYR A 314 29.83 22.44 8.40
C TYR A 314 30.96 21.66 7.73
N ILE A 315 30.56 20.59 7.06
CA ILE A 315 31.42 19.79 6.22
C ILE A 315 30.94 19.87 4.77
N VAL A 316 31.82 19.57 3.84
CA VAL A 316 31.50 19.37 2.42
C VAL A 316 31.74 17.90 2.11
N PRO A 317 30.70 17.04 2.19
CA PRO A 317 30.83 15.64 1.83
C PRO A 317 31.25 15.49 0.36
N PRO A 318 31.95 14.40 -0.02
CA PRO A 318 32.31 14.14 -1.41
C PRO A 318 31.07 14.09 -2.30
N GLN A 319 31.10 14.84 -3.41
CA GLN A 319 30.00 14.95 -4.37
C GLN A 319 30.55 14.88 -5.80
N VAL A 320 29.67 14.69 -6.79
CA VAL A 320 30.06 14.65 -8.21
C VAL A 320 30.76 15.95 -8.63
N THR A 321 30.26 17.09 -8.16
CA THR A 321 30.76 18.42 -8.48
C THR A 321 31.77 18.95 -7.47
N ALA A 322 31.72 18.52 -6.20
CA ALA A 322 32.67 18.91 -5.16
C ALA A 322 33.59 17.73 -4.81
N THR A 323 34.73 17.63 -5.49
CA THR A 323 35.62 16.47 -5.43
C THR A 323 36.58 16.52 -4.23
N HIS A 324 36.95 17.72 -3.77
CA HIS A 324 37.80 17.93 -2.60
C HIS A 324 37.27 19.04 -1.70
N GLY A 325 37.32 18.85 -0.39
CA GLY A 325 36.85 19.80 0.61
C GLY A 325 36.96 19.25 2.04
N PRO A 326 36.53 20.00 3.05
CA PRO A 326 36.58 19.57 4.45
C PRO A 326 35.48 18.54 4.74
N THR A 327 35.83 17.27 4.69
CA THR A 327 34.87 16.16 4.88
C THR A 327 34.63 15.80 6.35
N LYS A 328 35.39 16.38 7.28
CA LYS A 328 35.32 16.10 8.72
C LYS A 328 35.45 17.38 9.53
N LEU A 329 34.70 17.43 10.63
CA LEU A 329 34.85 18.48 11.64
C LEU A 329 36.21 18.41 12.33
N ILE A 330 36.78 19.57 12.61
CA ILE A 330 37.97 19.75 13.44
C ILE A 330 37.60 20.54 14.71
N TRP A 331 38.47 20.44 15.70
CA TRP A 331 38.40 21.22 16.93
C TRP A 331 39.75 21.92 17.12
N GLU A 332 39.89 23.11 16.57
CA GLU A 332 41.11 23.92 16.65
C GLU A 332 40.81 25.29 17.27
N ASN A 333 41.53 25.64 18.34
CA ASN A 333 41.38 26.90 19.04
C ASN A 333 42.15 28.01 18.27
N ASP A 334 41.41 29.02 17.80
CA ASP A 334 41.88 30.37 17.44
C ASP A 334 42.81 30.59 16.22
N GLN A 335 42.62 29.89 15.09
CA GLN A 335 43.20 30.36 13.81
C GLN A 335 42.18 30.50 12.68
N TYR A 336 42.25 31.62 11.95
CA TYR A 336 41.54 31.81 10.68
C TYR A 336 42.15 30.88 9.63
N ILE A 337 41.41 29.83 9.27
CA ILE A 337 41.80 28.86 8.24
C ILE A 337 40.75 28.89 7.14
N ALA A 338 40.92 29.76 6.15
CA ALA A 338 40.10 29.73 4.94
C ALA A 338 40.18 28.34 4.30
N THR A 339 39.04 27.66 4.17
CA THR A 339 39.03 26.30 3.64
C THR A 339 38.73 26.33 2.14
N LYS A 340 39.52 25.58 1.36
CA LYS A 340 39.37 25.50 -0.09
C LYS A 340 38.50 24.29 -0.44
N VAL A 341 37.49 24.52 -1.28
CA VAL A 341 36.67 23.49 -1.90
C VAL A 341 36.98 23.47 -3.39
N THR A 342 37.35 22.31 -3.90
CA THR A 342 37.62 22.13 -5.33
C THR A 342 36.35 21.64 -6.01
N LEU A 343 35.89 22.42 -6.97
CA LEU A 343 34.71 22.14 -7.77
C LEU A 343 35.13 21.72 -9.19
N GLN A 344 34.52 20.67 -9.71
CA GLN A 344 34.70 20.19 -11.08
C GLN A 344 33.60 20.75 -11.99
N ALA A 345 33.99 21.37 -13.10
CA ALA A 345 33.07 21.89 -14.09
C ALA A 345 32.58 20.78 -15.04
N ILE A 346 31.34 20.90 -15.54
CA ILE A 346 30.77 20.01 -16.57
C ILE A 346 31.20 20.51 -17.97
N SER A 347 32.50 20.67 -18.23
CA SER A 347 33.02 21.09 -19.55
C SER A 347 34.29 20.33 -19.91
N PRO A 348 34.47 19.89 -21.19
CA PRO A 348 35.59 19.02 -21.59
C PRO A 348 37.00 19.61 -21.42
N ASP A 349 37.13 20.93 -21.28
CA ASP A 349 38.41 21.65 -21.35
C ASP A 349 38.88 22.24 -20.00
N LEU A 350 38.15 21.99 -18.91
CA LEU A 350 38.41 22.59 -17.59
C LEU A 350 38.60 21.50 -16.54
N ASP A 351 39.84 21.34 -16.05
CA ASP A 351 40.13 20.28 -15.09
C ASP A 351 39.44 20.54 -13.74
N HIS A 352 39.62 21.70 -13.07
CA HIS A 352 38.98 22.02 -11.76
C HIS A 352 39.04 23.54 -11.48
N TYR A 353 38.18 24.07 -10.58
CA TYR A 353 38.32 25.42 -9.99
C TYR A 353 38.11 25.41 -8.47
N THR A 354 38.64 26.42 -7.78
CA THR A 354 38.68 26.49 -6.31
C THR A 354 37.74 27.59 -5.79
N LEU A 355 36.86 27.21 -4.88
CA LEU A 355 36.01 28.12 -4.11
C LEU A 355 36.56 28.21 -2.68
N ILE A 356 36.59 29.41 -2.12
CA ILE A 356 36.87 29.58 -0.70
C ILE A 356 35.56 29.52 0.06
N VAL A 357 35.54 28.66 1.07
CA VAL A 357 34.39 28.46 1.93
C VAL A 357 34.83 28.68 3.37
N GLU A 358 34.11 29.57 4.04
CA GLU A 358 34.35 30.01 5.41
C GLU A 358 33.08 29.88 6.24
N GLU A 359 33.23 29.87 7.55
CA GLU A 359 32.12 30.07 8.48
C GLU A 359 32.21 31.48 9.08
N GLY A 360 31.12 32.22 8.97
CA GLY A 360 30.96 33.50 9.64
C GLY A 360 30.33 33.33 11.01
N ASN A 361 30.96 33.95 12.02
CA ASN A 361 30.36 34.20 13.34
C ASN A 361 30.14 35.72 13.45
N TRP A 362 28.91 36.14 13.75
CA TRP A 362 28.47 37.55 13.65
C TRP A 362 29.28 38.54 14.50
N GLU A 363 30.07 38.12 15.49
CA GLU A 363 30.60 39.07 16.47
C GLU A 363 32.13 39.21 16.55
N TYR A 364 32.98 38.27 16.09
CA TYR A 364 34.44 38.42 16.32
C TYR A 364 35.42 37.87 15.26
N TYR A 365 35.16 36.75 14.56
CA TYR A 365 36.13 36.13 13.61
C TYR A 365 35.46 35.29 12.51
N SER A 366 36.00 35.32 11.28
CA SER A 366 35.76 34.27 10.29
C SER A 366 36.59 33.03 10.64
N GLN A 367 36.08 31.82 10.36
CA GLN A 367 36.80 30.56 10.64
C GLN A 367 36.70 29.58 9.48
N GLY A 368 37.48 28.51 9.56
CA GLY A 368 37.32 27.36 8.66
C GLY A 368 35.95 26.73 8.85
N ILE A 369 35.30 26.40 7.75
CA ILE A 369 33.90 25.97 7.76
C ILE A 369 33.65 24.70 8.59
N ASN A 370 34.69 23.89 8.84
CA ASN A 370 34.62 22.66 9.61
C ASN A 370 35.04 22.79 11.09
N ASN A 371 35.30 24.01 11.59
CA ASN A 371 35.79 24.22 12.95
C ASN A 371 34.64 24.36 13.98
N ALA A 372 34.39 23.29 14.74
CA ALA A 372 33.22 23.19 15.60
C ALA A 372 33.52 23.58 17.06
N ILE A 373 34.09 24.75 17.32
CA ILE A 373 34.44 25.22 18.68
C ILE A 373 33.22 25.59 19.55
N ASP A 374 33.39 25.57 20.87
CA ASP A 374 32.46 26.21 21.82
C ASP A 374 33.05 27.57 22.23
N THR A 375 32.35 28.65 21.91
CA THR A 375 32.81 30.02 22.20
C THR A 375 32.30 30.44 23.57
N GLU A 376 33.23 30.79 24.47
CA GLU A 376 32.92 31.29 25.81
C GLU A 376 32.14 32.62 25.74
N GLY A 377 30.97 32.67 26.38
CA GLY A 377 30.12 33.86 26.47
C GLY A 377 29.16 34.03 25.28
N ALA A 378 27.85 33.85 25.55
CA ALA A 378 26.70 33.99 24.62
C ALA A 378 26.64 33.04 23.40
N PRO A 379 25.44 32.59 22.98
CA PRO A 379 25.24 31.77 21.78
C PRO A 379 25.37 32.62 20.52
N TYR A 380 26.16 32.15 19.55
CA TYR A 380 26.42 32.87 18.30
C TYR A 380 25.67 32.27 17.11
N ARG A 381 25.25 33.15 16.21
CA ARG A 381 24.76 32.76 14.89
C ARG A 381 25.94 32.26 14.06
N ARG A 382 25.85 31.00 13.63
CA ARG A 382 26.80 30.36 12.72
C ARG A 382 26.17 30.21 11.34
N PHE A 383 26.90 30.54 10.30
CA PHE A 383 26.40 30.54 8.93
C PHE A 383 27.56 30.40 7.92
N PRO A 384 27.37 29.71 6.78
CA PRO A 384 28.39 29.62 5.75
C PRO A 384 28.60 30.93 5.00
N SER A 385 29.83 31.15 4.55
CA SER A 385 30.27 32.26 3.70
C SER A 385 31.06 31.70 2.51
N LEU A 386 30.80 32.19 1.31
CA LEU A 386 31.40 31.71 0.07
C LEU A 386 32.07 32.88 -0.67
N GLU A 387 33.31 32.67 -1.09
CA GLU A 387 34.09 33.68 -1.80
C GLU A 387 34.80 33.06 -3.02
N TYR A 388 34.72 33.78 -4.15
CA TYR A 388 35.51 33.46 -5.34
C TYR A 388 36.71 34.41 -5.43
N ARG A 389 37.92 33.85 -5.31
CA ARG A 389 39.18 34.57 -5.45
C ARG A 389 39.85 34.26 -6.80
N PRO A 390 40.03 35.24 -7.71
CA PRO A 390 40.65 35.03 -9.01
C PRO A 390 42.09 34.47 -8.92
N GLU A 391 42.84 34.80 -7.88
CA GLU A 391 44.22 34.35 -7.64
C GLU A 391 44.35 32.85 -7.39
N ASP A 392 43.36 32.22 -6.74
CA ASP A 392 43.33 30.78 -6.47
C ASP A 392 42.91 29.95 -7.69
N ASN A 393 42.58 30.64 -8.79
CA ASN A 393 41.98 30.09 -10.00
C ASN A 393 42.81 30.42 -11.27
N LYS A 394 44.12 30.63 -11.11
CA LYS A 394 45.09 30.83 -12.21
C LYS A 394 45.74 29.52 -12.60
N LYS A 395 45.89 29.25 -13.91
CA LYS A 395 46.62 28.07 -14.39
C LYS A 395 48.14 28.25 -14.16
N PRO A 396 48.90 27.19 -13.84
CA PRO A 396 50.35 27.31 -13.58
C PRO A 396 51.16 27.86 -14.77
N GLU A 397 50.68 27.60 -15.98
CA GLU A 397 51.36 27.88 -17.26
C GLU A 397 50.77 29.05 -18.06
N ASP A 398 49.67 29.64 -17.60
CA ASP A 398 49.05 30.83 -18.19
C ASP A 398 48.70 31.85 -17.10
N LYS A 399 49.23 33.08 -17.19
CA LYS A 399 48.95 34.16 -16.24
C LYS A 399 47.52 34.72 -16.38
N SER A 400 46.79 34.34 -17.44
CA SER A 400 45.35 34.62 -17.54
C SER A 400 44.58 33.62 -16.67
N GLY A 401 43.75 34.12 -15.74
CA GLY A 401 42.87 33.28 -14.91
C GLY A 401 41.79 32.59 -15.74
N LEU A 402 40.85 31.89 -15.08
CA LEU A 402 39.67 31.32 -15.75
C LEU A 402 38.99 32.34 -16.69
N ASP A 403 38.89 32.02 -17.98
CA ASP A 403 38.21 32.84 -19.00
C ASP A 403 36.70 32.59 -18.96
N LEU A 404 36.03 33.26 -18.01
CA LEU A 404 34.58 33.14 -17.78
C LEU A 404 33.73 33.67 -18.95
N LYS A 405 34.32 34.38 -19.92
CA LYS A 405 33.62 34.85 -21.13
C LYS A 405 33.51 33.76 -22.21
N LYS A 406 34.46 32.83 -22.27
CA LYS A 406 34.43 31.71 -23.25
C LYS A 406 33.56 30.55 -22.79
N THR A 407 33.43 30.37 -21.48
CA THR A 407 32.72 29.23 -20.88
C THR A 407 32.05 29.68 -19.58
N PRO A 408 30.78 30.15 -19.63
CA PRO A 408 30.01 30.40 -18.41
C PRO A 408 29.86 29.07 -17.65
N LEU A 409 30.25 29.07 -16.37
CA LEU A 409 30.23 27.88 -15.53
C LEU A 409 29.02 27.88 -14.61
N ARG A 410 28.30 26.76 -14.61
CA ARG A 410 27.26 26.47 -13.63
C ARG A 410 27.64 25.23 -12.84
N VAL A 411 27.65 25.33 -11.51
CA VAL A 411 27.96 24.20 -10.62
C VAL A 411 27.00 24.17 -9.45
N ASP A 412 26.48 22.98 -9.18
CA ASP A 412 25.57 22.71 -8.07
C ASP A 412 26.30 21.84 -7.03
N PHE A 413 26.25 22.21 -5.76
CA PHE A 413 26.80 21.40 -4.64
C PHE A 413 26.06 21.73 -3.35
N PHE A 414 26.25 20.94 -2.30
CA PHE A 414 25.73 21.26 -0.96
C PHE A 414 26.81 21.20 0.10
N ILE A 415 26.56 21.91 1.21
CA ILE A 415 27.30 21.79 2.46
C ILE A 415 26.38 21.21 3.52
N ARG A 416 26.95 20.54 4.51
CA ARG A 416 26.22 19.84 5.56
C ARG A 416 26.58 20.34 6.93
N MET A 417 25.57 20.69 7.72
CA MET A 417 25.73 21.02 9.13
C MET A 417 25.84 19.74 9.97
N GLN A 418 26.88 19.65 10.81
CA GLN A 418 27.11 18.56 11.75
C GLN A 418 27.43 19.11 13.15
N GLU A 419 26.89 18.48 14.19
CA GLU A 419 27.20 18.78 15.59
C GLU A 419 28.49 18.08 16.04
N TRP A 420 29.31 18.77 16.84
CA TRP A 420 30.60 18.24 17.30
C TRP A 420 30.46 17.02 18.22
N HIS A 421 29.61 17.10 19.24
CA HIS A 421 29.57 16.13 20.32
C HIS A 421 28.94 14.80 19.88
N SER A 422 27.77 14.88 19.25
CA SER A 422 27.03 13.71 18.79
C SER A 422 27.47 13.22 17.41
N LYS A 423 28.14 14.06 16.61
CA LYS A 423 28.37 13.84 15.16
C LYS A 423 27.07 13.73 14.33
N ARG A 424 25.93 14.13 14.91
CA ARG A 424 24.63 14.13 14.24
C ARG A 424 24.60 15.18 13.14
N ASN A 425 24.05 14.80 12.00
CA ASN A 425 23.76 15.70 10.88
C ASN A 425 22.37 16.32 11.03
N TYR A 426 22.23 17.61 10.73
CA TYR A 426 20.98 18.36 10.95
C TYR A 426 20.34 18.89 9.69
N THR A 427 21.15 19.44 8.77
CA THR A 427 20.63 19.99 7.52
C THR A 427 21.70 20.02 6.44
N ASP A 428 21.22 19.94 5.20
CA ASP A 428 21.99 20.29 4.01
C ASP A 428 21.56 21.68 3.49
N ILE A 429 22.51 22.46 2.99
CA ILE A 429 22.29 23.73 2.31
C ILE A 429 22.88 23.61 0.90
N SER A 430 22.02 23.70 -0.10
CA SER A 430 22.42 23.56 -1.51
C SER A 430 22.69 24.92 -2.16
N PHE A 431 23.66 24.92 -3.07
CA PHE A 431 24.14 26.08 -3.80
C PHE A 431 24.20 25.78 -5.29
N THR A 432 23.68 26.70 -6.08
CA THR A 432 23.93 26.80 -7.52
C THR A 432 24.79 28.02 -7.76
N LEU A 433 26.00 27.83 -8.27
CA LEU A 433 26.92 28.91 -8.61
C LEU A 433 26.82 29.20 -10.10
N ILE A 434 26.69 30.47 -10.46
CA ILE A 434 26.66 30.95 -11.85
C ILE A 434 27.85 31.89 -12.03
N LEU A 435 28.92 31.36 -12.64
CA LEU A 435 30.16 32.08 -12.91
C LEU A 435 30.16 32.52 -14.39
N ASP A 436 29.60 33.69 -14.64
CA ASP A 436 29.51 34.33 -15.97
C ASP A 436 29.88 35.83 -15.84
N ASP A 437 30.41 36.43 -16.91
CA ASP A 437 30.77 37.86 -17.02
C ASP A 437 29.51 38.75 -17.14
N ASN A 438 28.65 38.70 -16.13
CA ASN A 438 27.51 39.61 -15.97
C ASN A 438 26.45 39.56 -17.08
N ASN A 439 26.20 38.42 -17.73
CA ASN A 439 25.01 38.27 -18.57
C ASN A 439 23.79 37.80 -17.74
N PRO A 440 22.82 38.69 -17.40
CA PRO A 440 21.66 38.31 -16.61
C PRO A 440 20.73 37.30 -17.32
N ARG A 441 20.94 37.02 -18.62
CA ARG A 441 20.08 36.11 -19.40
C ARG A 441 20.32 34.61 -19.16
N ALA A 442 21.35 34.23 -18.39
CA ALA A 442 21.75 32.82 -18.18
C ALA A 442 21.52 32.28 -16.76
N ILE A 443 20.79 32.98 -15.89
CA ILE A 443 20.56 32.55 -14.50
C ILE A 443 19.81 31.20 -14.44
N TYR A 444 18.80 31.05 -15.28
CA TYR A 444 17.95 29.87 -15.33
C TYR A 444 18.33 28.95 -16.49
N THR A 445 18.40 27.64 -16.25
CA THR A 445 18.48 26.67 -17.34
C THR A 445 17.17 26.67 -18.15
N THR A 446 17.22 26.07 -19.34
CA THR A 446 16.02 25.83 -20.16
C THR A 446 14.92 25.12 -19.36
N ASP A 447 15.28 24.15 -18.52
CA ASP A 447 14.31 23.38 -17.73
C ASP A 447 13.75 24.17 -16.56
N GLN A 448 14.57 25.00 -15.89
CA GLN A 448 14.10 25.93 -14.86
C GLN A 448 13.17 27.01 -15.42
N ALA A 449 13.44 27.52 -16.62
CA ALA A 449 12.52 28.45 -17.29
C ALA A 449 11.21 27.76 -17.69
N LYS A 450 11.28 26.51 -18.19
CA LYS A 450 10.09 25.69 -18.48
C LYS A 450 9.30 25.36 -17.22
N PHE A 451 9.93 25.17 -16.07
CA PHE A 451 9.25 24.95 -14.80
C PHE A 451 8.24 26.07 -14.51
N TYR A 452 8.64 27.34 -14.63
CA TYR A 452 7.74 28.48 -14.42
C TYR A 452 6.61 28.56 -15.45
N GLN A 453 6.91 28.25 -16.71
CA GLN A 453 5.89 28.20 -17.76
C GLN A 453 4.88 27.08 -17.51
N ASN A 454 5.34 25.89 -17.16
CA ASN A 454 4.50 24.69 -17.04
C ASN A 454 3.69 24.68 -15.74
N ASN A 455 4.25 25.17 -14.63
CA ASN A 455 3.60 25.14 -13.32
C ASN A 455 2.82 26.41 -12.97
N PHE A 456 3.24 27.57 -13.50
CA PHE A 456 2.63 28.87 -13.17
C PHE A 456 2.11 29.63 -14.39
N GLY A 457 2.31 29.14 -15.62
CA GLY A 457 1.88 29.83 -16.83
C GLY A 457 2.63 31.14 -17.11
N VAL A 458 3.83 31.31 -16.53
CA VAL A 458 4.64 32.53 -16.64
C VAL A 458 5.80 32.30 -17.59
N ARG A 459 5.85 33.06 -18.68
CA ARG A 459 6.94 33.02 -19.67
C ARG A 459 7.98 34.10 -19.36
N SER A 460 9.24 33.83 -19.69
CA SER A 460 10.37 34.77 -19.54
C SER A 460 10.09 36.18 -20.10
N ALA A 461 9.37 36.29 -21.22
CA ALA A 461 9.01 37.57 -21.84
C ALA A 461 8.14 38.47 -20.94
N LEU A 462 7.35 37.90 -20.03
CA LEU A 462 6.50 38.66 -19.10
C LEU A 462 7.31 39.25 -17.94
N THR A 463 8.39 38.58 -17.53
CA THR A 463 9.16 38.91 -16.32
C THR A 463 10.51 39.54 -16.63
N GLY A 464 10.89 39.65 -17.90
CA GLY A 464 12.24 40.08 -18.29
C GLY A 464 13.34 39.09 -17.87
N GLY A 465 12.95 37.84 -17.53
CA GLY A 465 13.86 36.82 -17.01
C GLY A 465 13.99 36.77 -15.49
N ASP A 466 13.36 37.67 -14.73
CA ASP A 466 13.38 37.68 -13.26
C ASP A 466 12.02 37.20 -12.68
N TYR A 467 11.89 35.88 -12.54
CA TYR A 467 10.68 35.27 -12.00
C TYR A 467 10.48 35.58 -10.51
N ARG A 468 11.57 35.62 -9.73
CA ARG A 468 11.52 35.84 -8.29
C ARG A 468 10.88 37.18 -7.95
N SER A 469 11.33 38.25 -8.60
CA SER A 469 10.77 39.59 -8.37
C SER A 469 9.29 39.66 -8.78
N TYR A 470 8.89 38.98 -9.85
CA TYR A 470 7.49 38.91 -10.28
C TYR A 470 6.57 38.32 -9.21
N PHE A 471 7.00 37.21 -8.57
CA PHE A 471 6.23 36.52 -7.54
C PHE A 471 6.29 37.15 -6.15
N SER A 472 7.19 38.12 -5.92
CA SER A 472 7.24 38.86 -4.65
C SER A 472 5.96 39.65 -4.36
N THR A 473 5.16 39.96 -5.39
CA THR A 473 3.85 40.59 -5.22
C THR A 473 2.78 39.55 -4.90
N VAL A 474 2.09 39.70 -3.76
CA VAL A 474 1.07 38.73 -3.30
C VAL A 474 -0.04 38.53 -4.33
N THR A 475 -0.49 39.59 -5.01
CA THR A 475 -1.51 39.50 -6.08
C THR A 475 -1.07 38.59 -7.21
N HIS A 476 0.16 38.77 -7.74
CA HIS A 476 0.68 37.92 -8.80
C HIS A 476 0.81 36.47 -8.34
N LEU A 477 1.33 36.24 -7.13
CA LEU A 477 1.48 34.88 -6.61
C LEU A 477 0.12 34.19 -6.47
N THR A 478 -0.82 34.82 -5.74
CA THR A 478 -2.16 34.27 -5.46
C THR A 478 -2.95 33.97 -6.73
N GLU A 479 -2.87 34.82 -7.76
CA GLU A 479 -3.49 34.57 -9.06
C GLU A 479 -2.93 33.33 -9.76
N ARG A 480 -1.60 33.12 -9.75
CA ARG A 480 -0.98 31.99 -10.45
C ARG A 480 -1.14 30.67 -9.72
N ILE A 481 -1.08 30.69 -8.40
CA ILE A 481 -1.26 29.46 -7.59
C ILE A 481 -2.74 29.17 -7.33
N GLY A 482 -3.63 30.13 -7.51
CA GLY A 482 -5.08 29.98 -7.29
C GLY A 482 -5.45 29.87 -5.80
N LEU A 483 -4.77 30.62 -4.94
CA LEU A 483 -5.09 30.73 -3.51
C LEU A 483 -5.63 32.12 -3.19
N THR A 484 -6.42 32.24 -2.12
CA THR A 484 -6.78 33.55 -1.57
C THR A 484 -5.67 34.08 -0.65
N VAL A 485 -5.68 35.37 -0.31
CA VAL A 485 -4.73 35.93 0.66
C VAL A 485 -4.82 35.23 2.02
N PRO A 486 -6.01 34.98 2.61
CA PRO A 486 -6.11 34.20 3.85
C PRO A 486 -5.56 32.77 3.75
N ASP A 487 -5.67 32.13 2.58
CA ASP A 487 -5.07 30.80 2.38
C ASP A 487 -3.55 30.89 2.30
N LEU A 488 -3.01 31.95 1.70
CA LEU A 488 -1.58 32.23 1.68
C LEU A 488 -1.05 32.50 3.10
N GLU A 489 -1.75 33.28 3.92
CA GLU A 489 -1.40 33.51 5.33
C GLU A 489 -1.33 32.19 6.12
N LYS A 490 -2.32 31.30 5.93
CA LYS A 490 -2.32 29.96 6.54
C LYS A 490 -1.18 29.08 6.05
N LEU A 491 -0.84 29.14 4.75
CA LEU A 491 0.26 28.40 4.16
C LEU A 491 1.60 28.87 4.73
N LEU A 492 1.79 30.18 4.85
CA LEU A 492 3.02 30.78 5.37
C LEU A 492 3.11 30.72 6.90
N CYS A 493 1.98 30.47 7.58
CA CYS A 493 1.82 30.62 9.03
C CYS A 493 2.16 32.04 9.51
N THR A 494 1.90 33.05 8.68
CA THR A 494 2.17 34.47 8.95
C THR A 494 0.97 35.35 8.62
N GLN A 495 0.90 36.51 9.28
CA GLN A 495 0.00 37.62 8.98
C GLN A 495 0.83 38.87 8.70
N VAL A 496 0.19 39.93 8.19
CA VAL A 496 0.86 41.23 8.01
C VAL A 496 1.43 41.71 9.35
N GLY A 497 2.76 41.66 9.50
CA GLY A 497 3.47 42.11 10.69
C GLY A 497 3.74 41.08 11.80
N GLY A 498 3.49 39.77 11.61
CA GLY A 498 3.85 38.76 12.61
C GLY A 498 3.60 37.30 12.18
N ASP A 499 4.17 36.35 12.93
CA ASP A 499 3.86 34.92 12.75
C ASP A 499 2.67 34.47 13.64
N THR A 500 2.15 33.29 13.34
CA THR A 500 0.98 32.71 14.02
C THR A 500 1.32 31.48 14.87
N VAL A 501 2.62 31.14 14.95
CA VAL A 501 3.08 29.90 15.56
C VAL A 501 3.18 30.11 17.08
N VAL A 502 2.60 29.18 17.83
CA VAL A 502 2.72 29.15 19.28
C VAL A 502 3.39 27.87 19.74
N VAL A 503 4.22 27.98 20.77
CA VAL A 503 4.88 26.84 21.44
C VAL A 503 4.27 26.62 22.81
N SER A 504 4.20 25.36 23.24
CA SER A 504 3.76 25.00 24.59
C SER A 504 4.56 25.75 25.66
N PRO A 505 3.92 26.32 26.69
CA PRO A 505 4.62 26.87 27.84
C PRO A 505 5.18 25.76 28.76
N HIS A 506 4.82 24.50 28.52
CA HIS A 506 5.18 23.34 29.35
C HIS A 506 6.27 22.47 28.71
N ILE A 507 7.15 23.07 27.91
CA ILE A 507 8.36 22.42 27.41
C ILE A 507 9.57 23.33 27.67
N VAL A 508 10.65 22.74 28.20
CA VAL A 508 11.89 23.48 28.48
C VAL A 508 12.68 23.64 27.17
N ILE A 509 13.07 24.88 26.86
CA ILE A 509 13.94 25.18 25.72
C ILE A 509 15.40 24.97 26.12
N ARG A 510 16.17 24.22 25.33
CA ARG A 510 17.58 23.89 25.63
C ARG A 510 18.57 24.64 24.77
N ASN A 511 18.17 25.06 23.58
CA ASN A 511 19.07 25.81 22.72
C ASN A 511 19.30 27.20 23.32
N THR A 512 20.56 27.49 23.65
CA THR A 512 20.94 28.72 24.34
C THR A 512 20.59 29.97 23.55
N ILE A 513 20.55 29.89 22.21
CA ILE A 513 20.19 31.02 21.32
C ILE A 513 18.82 31.64 21.65
N PHE A 514 17.90 30.85 22.24
CA PHE A 514 16.57 31.30 22.63
C PHE A 514 16.42 31.60 24.12
N THR A 515 17.38 31.22 24.97
CA THR A 515 17.27 31.34 26.44
C THR A 515 18.13 32.45 27.04
N THR A 516 19.26 32.78 26.41
CA THR A 516 20.12 33.87 26.88
C THR A 516 19.57 35.22 26.43
N LYS A 517 19.28 36.11 27.39
CA LYS A 517 18.92 37.51 27.11
C LYS A 517 20.17 38.30 26.70
N SER A 518 20.62 38.16 25.46
CA SER A 518 21.60 39.06 24.87
C SER A 518 20.90 40.20 24.12
N SER A 519 21.51 41.37 24.04
CA SER A 519 20.99 42.54 23.31
C SER A 519 20.92 42.36 21.78
N HIS A 520 21.27 41.16 21.26
CA HIS A 520 21.45 40.88 19.83
C HIS A 520 20.51 39.76 19.30
N THR A 521 19.56 39.28 20.11
CA THR A 521 18.69 38.16 19.76
C THR A 521 17.20 38.52 19.84
N ASP A 522 16.65 39.08 18.76
CA ASP A 522 15.19 39.13 18.49
C ASP A 522 14.65 37.72 18.11
N GLN A 523 15.00 36.70 18.89
CA GLN A 523 14.80 35.30 18.50
C GLN A 523 13.74 34.62 19.34
N THR A 524 12.70 34.15 18.67
CA THR A 524 11.62 33.39 19.27
C THR A 524 11.78 31.89 18.98
N PRO A 525 11.51 31.01 19.97
CA PRO A 525 11.53 29.56 19.80
C PRO A 525 10.32 29.04 19.00
N HIS A 526 9.48 29.92 18.45
CA HIS A 526 8.28 29.62 17.69
C HIS A 526 8.32 30.42 16.39
N MET A 527 8.57 29.74 15.27
CA MET A 527 8.67 30.37 13.95
C MET A 527 8.07 29.43 12.90
N PRO A 528 7.62 29.94 11.73
CA PRO A 528 7.09 29.11 10.65
C PRO A 528 8.02 27.99 10.18
N TYR A 529 9.34 28.18 10.27
CA TYR A 529 10.34 27.15 9.94
C TYR A 529 10.54 26.09 11.05
N HIS A 530 9.98 26.29 12.26
CA HIS A 530 9.91 25.28 13.32
C HIS A 530 8.62 24.45 13.26
N TYR A 531 7.51 25.05 12.84
CA TYR A 531 6.21 24.39 12.71
C TYR A 531 5.31 25.08 11.68
N GLY A 532 4.55 24.27 10.93
CA GLY A 532 3.45 24.70 10.07
C GLY A 532 3.87 25.07 8.65
N ALA A 533 5.10 25.60 8.46
CA ALA A 533 5.70 25.84 7.17
C ALA A 533 7.16 25.33 7.11
N VAL A 534 7.46 24.23 7.79
CA VAL A 534 8.81 23.65 7.89
C VAL A 534 9.32 23.19 6.53
N TYR A 535 8.50 22.48 5.75
CA TYR A 535 8.86 22.00 4.41
C TYR A 535 9.15 23.17 3.48
N LEU A 536 8.29 24.19 3.50
CA LEU A 536 8.44 25.38 2.66
C LEU A 536 9.78 26.08 2.91
N HIS A 537 10.19 26.18 4.17
CA HIS A 537 11.43 26.83 4.56
C HIS A 537 12.63 25.88 4.67
N ALA A 538 12.46 24.59 4.32
CA ALA A 538 13.44 23.54 4.54
C ALA A 538 13.99 23.49 5.98
N GLY A 539 13.17 23.87 6.97
CA GLY A 539 13.53 23.98 8.38
C GLY A 539 14.51 25.11 8.71
N LYS A 540 14.69 26.08 7.81
CA LYS A 540 15.72 27.13 7.91
C LYS A 540 15.13 28.53 8.01
N LYS A 541 15.85 29.39 8.72
CA LYS A 541 15.63 30.84 8.76
C LYS A 541 16.12 31.50 7.45
N PRO A 542 15.61 32.70 7.07
CA PRO A 542 14.45 33.41 7.62
C PRO A 542 13.12 32.88 7.07
N ALA A 543 12.03 33.03 7.82
CA ALA A 543 10.70 32.75 7.30
C ALA A 543 10.30 33.79 6.23
N ILE A 544 9.46 33.40 5.27
CA ILE A 544 8.82 34.34 4.35
C ILE A 544 7.91 35.26 5.17
N ALA A 545 8.13 36.58 5.06
CA ALA A 545 7.30 37.57 5.73
C ALA A 545 6.46 38.36 4.73
N MET A 546 5.25 38.73 5.17
CA MET A 546 4.30 39.53 4.39
C MET A 546 4.29 40.96 4.91
N HIS A 547 4.47 41.92 4.00
CA HIS A 547 4.51 43.34 4.31
C HIS A 547 3.52 44.11 3.43
N ALA A 548 2.83 45.09 4.01
CA ALA A 548 2.11 46.09 3.25
C ALA A 548 3.05 47.26 2.93
N ASP A 549 3.16 47.63 1.67
CA ASP A 549 3.86 48.86 1.29
C ASP A 549 3.03 50.12 1.65
N GLY A 550 3.60 51.30 1.41
CA GLY A 550 2.95 52.59 1.70
C GLY A 550 1.63 52.83 0.93
N ASN A 551 1.34 52.03 -0.11
CA ASN A 551 0.13 52.09 -0.91
C ASN A 551 -0.87 50.98 -0.53
N GLY A 552 -0.55 50.15 0.47
CA GLY A 552 -1.37 49.01 0.89
C GLY A 552 -1.23 47.77 0.00
N GLN A 553 -0.28 47.74 -0.92
CA GLN A 553 0.02 46.55 -1.72
C GLN A 553 0.85 45.56 -0.90
N LEU A 554 0.41 44.30 -0.89
CA LEU A 554 1.08 43.24 -0.15
C LEU A 554 2.25 42.65 -0.95
N THR A 555 3.41 42.61 -0.32
CA THR A 555 4.65 42.05 -0.86
C THR A 555 5.24 41.01 0.09
N LEU A 556 6.01 40.08 -0.47
CA LEU A 556 6.68 39.00 0.24
C LEU A 556 8.20 39.22 0.23
N THR A 557 8.82 39.09 1.40
CA THR A 557 10.28 39.05 1.55
C THR A 557 10.76 37.62 1.70
N GLU A 558 12.03 37.37 1.38
CA GLU A 558 12.66 36.04 1.52
C GLU A 558 11.99 34.91 0.70
N LEU A 559 11.22 35.24 -0.34
CA LEU A 559 10.72 34.27 -1.31
C LEU A 559 11.83 33.95 -2.34
N THR A 560 12.30 32.70 -2.35
CA THR A 560 13.34 32.17 -3.25
C THR A 560 12.75 31.22 -4.29
N ASP A 561 13.51 30.88 -5.34
CA ASP A 561 13.08 29.91 -6.36
C ASP A 561 12.83 28.50 -5.77
N ASP A 562 13.68 28.04 -4.84
CA ASP A 562 13.47 26.78 -4.08
C ASP A 562 12.15 26.82 -3.29
N ARG A 563 11.83 27.95 -2.66
CA ARG A 563 10.56 28.12 -1.93
C ARG A 563 9.35 28.13 -2.88
N LEU A 564 9.49 28.64 -4.10
CA LEU A 564 8.43 28.59 -5.11
C LEU A 564 8.18 27.16 -5.63
N ASP A 565 9.23 26.35 -5.82
CA ASP A 565 9.09 24.92 -6.13
C ASP A 565 8.39 24.16 -5.00
N ARG A 566 8.88 24.31 -3.77
CA ARG A 566 8.26 23.72 -2.57
C ARG A 566 6.80 24.15 -2.42
N LEU A 567 6.50 25.43 -2.62
CA LEU A 567 5.13 25.94 -2.58
C LEU A 567 4.25 25.29 -3.65
N ASN A 568 4.73 25.20 -4.90
CA ASN A 568 3.98 24.56 -5.99
C ASN A 568 3.60 23.12 -5.65
N ARG A 569 4.54 22.34 -5.09
CA ARG A 569 4.30 20.95 -4.68
C ARG A 569 3.33 20.88 -3.50
N LEU A 570 3.55 21.67 -2.45
CA LEU A 570 2.74 21.66 -1.24
C LEU A 570 1.27 22.03 -1.53
N VAL A 571 1.02 23.06 -2.36
CA VAL A 571 -0.33 23.50 -2.71
C VAL A 571 -1.09 22.41 -3.47
N ARG A 572 -0.43 21.69 -4.38
CA ARG A 572 -1.06 20.60 -5.13
C ARG A 572 -1.41 19.42 -4.22
N VAL A 573 -0.47 19.02 -3.36
CA VAL A 573 -0.70 17.96 -2.37
C VAL A 573 -1.82 18.33 -1.40
N GLN A 574 -1.85 19.59 -0.94
CA GLN A 574 -2.89 20.12 -0.05
C GLN A 574 -4.29 20.05 -0.67
N ARG A 575 -4.43 20.43 -1.94
CA ARG A 575 -5.72 20.39 -2.64
C ARG A 575 -6.29 18.99 -2.73
N VAL A 576 -5.44 18.00 -2.99
CA VAL A 576 -5.88 16.61 -3.10
C VAL A 576 -6.26 16.04 -1.73
N LEU A 577 -5.46 16.30 -0.69
CA LEU A 577 -5.68 15.74 0.64
C LEU A 577 -6.76 16.47 1.45
N GLY A 578 -7.02 17.74 1.13
CA GLY A 578 -7.96 18.60 1.86
C GLY A 578 -7.54 18.94 3.29
N LEU A 579 -6.26 18.73 3.63
CA LEU A 579 -5.74 19.01 4.98
C LEU A 579 -5.43 20.50 5.16
N PRO A 580 -5.49 21.04 6.40
CA PRO A 580 -4.92 22.34 6.70
C PRO A 580 -3.40 22.34 6.46
N PHE A 581 -2.85 23.45 5.97
CA PHE A 581 -1.43 23.56 5.61
C PHE A 581 -0.49 23.18 6.77
N ASP A 582 -0.77 23.62 7.99
CA ASP A 582 0.05 23.32 9.17
C ASP A 582 0.12 21.81 9.47
N GLN A 583 -0.98 21.10 9.21
CA GLN A 583 -1.08 19.66 9.46
C GLN A 583 -0.43 18.85 8.36
N LEU A 584 -0.60 19.29 7.10
CA LEU A 584 0.06 18.65 5.97
C LEU A 584 1.58 18.80 6.09
N ASP A 585 2.06 20.01 6.35
CA ASP A 585 3.47 20.31 6.56
C ASP A 585 4.06 19.46 7.69
N TYR A 586 3.36 19.37 8.83
CA TYR A 586 3.78 18.53 9.94
C TYR A 586 3.80 17.03 9.58
N LEU A 587 2.82 16.54 8.82
CA LEU A 587 2.79 15.14 8.37
C LEU A 587 3.97 14.82 7.46
N ILE A 588 4.17 15.58 6.39
CA ILE A 588 5.25 15.29 5.43
C ILE A 588 6.63 15.47 6.06
N THR A 589 6.82 16.49 6.90
CA THR A 589 8.10 16.73 7.57
C THR A 589 8.38 15.72 8.68
N ALA A 590 7.35 15.13 9.32
CA ALA A 590 7.54 13.99 10.20
C ALA A 590 8.11 12.79 9.45
N GLY A 591 7.59 12.48 8.25
CA GLY A 591 8.18 11.46 7.38
C GLY A 591 9.62 11.79 7.00
N MET A 592 9.88 12.98 6.48
CA MET A 592 11.22 13.41 6.06
C MET A 592 12.24 13.35 7.20
N ARG A 593 11.85 13.71 8.44
CA ARG A 593 12.72 13.64 9.62
C ARG A 593 12.97 12.22 10.11
N ALA A 594 12.08 11.28 9.78
CA ALA A 594 12.25 9.87 10.07
C ALA A 594 13.12 9.17 9.00
N GLU A 595 13.34 9.76 7.82
CA GLU A 595 14.20 9.16 6.78
C GLU A 595 15.67 9.08 7.20
N GLY A 596 16.24 7.89 7.03
CA GLY A 596 17.62 7.55 7.40
C GLY A 596 17.66 6.59 8.59
N SER A 597 18.58 5.64 8.55
CA SER A 597 18.68 4.58 9.55
C SER A 597 19.61 4.94 10.72
N GLU A 598 20.59 5.81 10.48
CA GLU A 598 21.60 6.18 11.49
C GLU A 598 21.77 7.69 11.60
N LYS A 599 21.61 8.21 12.82
CA LYS A 599 21.68 9.67 13.12
C LYS A 599 23.04 10.30 12.77
N ASP A 600 24.10 9.49 12.72
CA ASP A 600 25.47 9.91 12.45
C ASP A 600 25.88 9.68 10.99
N LYS A 601 25.06 8.96 10.21
CA LYS A 601 25.30 8.72 8.78
C LYS A 601 24.62 9.77 7.89
N ALA A 602 25.09 9.78 6.66
CA ALA A 602 24.69 10.69 5.58
C ALA A 602 23.40 10.28 4.85
N ASP A 603 22.64 9.32 5.39
CA ASP A 603 21.61 8.56 4.67
C ASP A 603 20.17 9.08 4.84
N GLY A 604 19.98 10.19 5.57
CA GLY A 604 18.66 10.81 5.81
C GLY A 604 18.30 11.98 4.89
N ASN A 605 17.04 12.43 4.95
CA ASN A 605 16.48 13.52 4.12
C ASN A 605 16.73 14.92 4.74
N LEU A 606 18.01 15.28 4.87
CA LEU A 606 18.46 16.51 5.54
C LEU A 606 18.08 17.81 4.82
N ALA A 607 17.72 17.73 3.53
CA ALA A 607 17.24 18.86 2.75
C ALA A 607 15.70 19.04 2.84
N LEU A 608 14.99 18.14 3.53
CA LEU A 608 13.53 18.08 3.63
C LEU A 608 12.85 18.17 2.26
N THR A 609 13.26 17.30 1.34
CA THR A 609 12.73 17.23 -0.03
C THR A 609 11.62 16.20 -0.13
N MET A 610 10.64 16.42 -0.99
CA MET A 610 9.66 15.37 -1.29
C MET A 610 10.31 14.30 -2.17
N ASN A 611 9.93 13.05 -1.96
CA ASN A 611 10.48 11.87 -2.65
C ASN A 611 9.49 10.69 -2.56
N ALA A 612 9.91 9.48 -2.95
CA ALA A 612 9.08 8.28 -2.89
C ALA A 612 8.64 7.88 -1.46
N ASN A 613 9.40 8.23 -0.41
CA ASN A 613 8.93 8.05 0.97
C ASN A 613 7.78 9.00 1.31
N THR A 614 7.71 10.18 0.67
CA THR A 614 6.55 11.08 0.82
C THR A 614 5.28 10.44 0.25
N THR A 615 5.34 9.82 -0.92
CA THR A 615 4.17 9.14 -1.51
C THR A 615 3.77 7.89 -0.70
N ARG A 616 4.74 7.08 -0.25
CA ARG A 616 4.51 5.96 0.68
C ARG A 616 3.83 6.41 1.98
N LEU A 617 4.34 7.47 2.61
CA LEU A 617 3.79 8.04 3.84
C LEU A 617 2.33 8.47 3.67
N LEU A 618 2.03 9.20 2.59
CA LEU A 618 0.68 9.66 2.30
C LEU A 618 -0.28 8.50 1.99
N GLY A 619 0.23 7.41 1.38
CA GLY A 619 -0.52 6.19 1.16
C GLY A 619 -0.89 5.47 2.47
N VAL A 620 0.09 5.21 3.34
CA VAL A 620 -0.17 4.58 4.65
C VAL A 620 -1.05 5.48 5.52
N PHE A 621 -0.82 6.80 5.51
CA PHE A 621 -1.71 7.73 6.20
C PHE A 621 -3.14 7.65 5.69
N SER A 622 -3.34 7.56 4.37
CA SER A 622 -4.68 7.47 3.78
C SER A 622 -5.39 6.17 4.18
N HIS A 623 -4.67 5.04 4.20
CA HIS A 623 -5.15 3.77 4.74
C HIS A 623 -5.62 3.92 6.19
N TYR A 624 -4.76 4.45 7.07
CA TYR A 624 -5.09 4.62 8.49
C TYR A 624 -6.19 5.65 8.75
N ARG A 625 -6.26 6.71 7.93
CA ARG A 625 -7.34 7.71 7.98
C ARG A 625 -8.68 7.08 7.62
N GLN A 626 -8.73 6.29 6.56
CA GLN A 626 -9.97 5.66 6.08
C GLN A 626 -10.42 4.51 7.00
N ARG A 627 -9.50 3.66 7.46
CA ARG A 627 -9.80 2.47 8.25
C ARG A 627 -10.04 2.78 9.74
N TYR A 628 -9.25 3.69 10.32
CA TYR A 628 -9.21 3.90 11.78
C TYR A 628 -9.51 5.34 12.21
N GLY A 629 -9.79 6.25 11.27
CA GLY A 629 -10.07 7.66 11.58
C GLY A 629 -8.84 8.43 12.09
N ALA A 630 -7.62 7.97 11.80
CA ALA A 630 -6.40 8.65 12.23
C ALA A 630 -6.30 10.06 11.62
N THR A 631 -6.04 11.06 12.45
CA THR A 631 -5.79 12.44 11.98
C THR A 631 -4.31 12.63 11.59
N ALA A 632 -4.03 13.60 10.70
CA ALA A 632 -2.67 13.90 10.26
C ALA A 632 -1.72 14.19 11.44
N LYS A 633 -2.18 14.95 12.45
CA LYS A 633 -1.40 15.23 13.66
C LYS A 633 -1.07 13.97 14.46
N GLN A 634 -2.03 13.07 14.64
CA GLN A 634 -1.80 11.83 15.40
C GLN A 634 -0.88 10.87 14.65
N PHE A 635 -1.06 10.74 13.33
CA PHE A 635 -0.24 9.87 12.50
C PHE A 635 1.21 10.38 12.39
N ALA A 636 1.41 11.70 12.23
CA ALA A 636 2.73 12.32 12.27
C ALA A 636 3.47 12.06 13.60
N ALA A 637 2.75 12.07 14.73
CA ALA A 637 3.32 11.72 16.03
C ALA A 637 3.72 10.24 16.16
N VAL A 638 3.05 9.35 15.41
CA VAL A 638 3.43 7.94 15.29
C VAL A 638 4.67 7.76 14.40
N VAL A 639 4.82 8.57 13.35
CA VAL A 639 5.97 8.44 12.43
C VAL A 639 7.23 9.10 12.96
N HIS A 640 7.12 10.15 13.78
CA HIS A 640 8.27 10.86 14.33
C HIS A 640 8.07 11.24 15.81
N GLN A 641 7.45 12.39 16.09
CA GLN A 641 7.31 12.93 17.45
C GLN A 641 6.03 13.75 17.59
N ILE A 642 5.42 13.75 18.77
CA ILE A 642 4.37 14.69 19.17
C ILE A 642 4.87 16.13 19.05
N THR A 643 4.07 16.99 18.42
CA THR A 643 4.40 18.42 18.29
C THR A 643 4.07 19.20 19.56
N PRO A 644 5.03 19.98 20.10
CA PRO A 644 4.79 20.97 21.15
C PRO A 644 4.31 22.32 20.58
N TYR A 645 3.97 22.39 19.29
CA TYR A 645 3.53 23.61 18.61
C TYR A 645 2.05 23.54 18.18
N ALA A 646 1.49 24.71 17.89
CA ALA A 646 0.22 24.90 17.22
C ALA A 646 0.18 26.23 16.44
N ILE A 647 -0.88 26.43 15.65
CA ILE A 647 -1.23 27.73 15.07
C ILE A 647 -2.30 28.37 15.95
N THR A 648 -2.07 29.61 16.40
CA THR A 648 -3.01 30.37 17.24
C THR A 648 -4.40 30.46 16.56
N PRO A 649 -5.52 30.31 17.30
CA PRO A 649 -5.66 30.16 18.75
C PRO A 649 -5.64 28.70 19.26
N ASN A 650 -5.18 27.74 18.45
CA ASN A 650 -5.19 26.33 18.87
C ASN A 650 -4.14 26.05 19.96
N VAL A 651 -4.46 25.10 20.84
CA VAL A 651 -3.55 24.61 21.88
C VAL A 651 -2.59 23.56 21.29
N PRO A 652 -1.28 23.62 21.61
CA PRO A 652 -0.29 22.61 21.22
C PRO A 652 -0.74 21.16 21.48
N PHE A 653 -0.30 20.23 20.62
CA PHE A 653 -0.75 18.84 20.73
C PHE A 653 -0.27 18.17 22.03
N LEU A 654 0.97 18.46 22.46
CA LEU A 654 1.51 18.06 23.75
C LEU A 654 0.56 18.42 24.92
N ASP A 655 0.10 19.67 24.96
CA ASP A 655 -0.77 20.17 26.03
C ASP A 655 -2.18 19.59 25.95
N ARG A 656 -2.72 19.39 24.74
CA ARG A 656 -4.02 18.74 24.57
C ARG A 656 -4.03 17.31 25.12
N LEU A 657 -2.90 16.61 25.02
CA LEU A 657 -2.75 15.25 25.55
C LEU A 657 -2.58 15.25 27.07
N PHE A 658 -1.62 16.04 27.59
CA PHE A 658 -1.16 15.87 28.98
C PHE A 658 -1.61 16.95 29.96
N ASN A 659 -2.11 18.10 29.46
CA ASN A 659 -2.48 19.27 30.25
C ASN A 659 -3.94 19.71 30.07
N SER A 660 -4.79 18.90 29.40
CA SER A 660 -6.21 19.23 29.18
C SER A 660 -7.08 19.13 30.45
N LYS A 661 -6.65 18.34 31.43
CA LYS A 661 -7.31 18.20 32.74
C LYS A 661 -6.30 18.52 33.84
N THR A 662 -6.71 19.35 34.80
CA THR A 662 -5.90 19.66 35.99
C THR A 662 -5.98 18.51 37.00
N LEU A 663 -5.01 17.59 36.94
CA LEU A 663 -4.90 16.47 37.88
C LEU A 663 -4.09 16.81 39.14
N PHE A 664 -3.16 17.76 39.01
CA PHE A 664 -2.24 18.22 40.04
C PHE A 664 -2.13 19.75 39.99
N ASP A 665 -1.62 20.35 41.07
CA ASP A 665 -1.36 21.80 41.13
C ASP A 665 -0.32 22.26 40.10
N GLU A 666 0.61 21.37 39.74
CA GLU A 666 1.60 21.60 38.69
C GLU A 666 1.19 20.89 37.40
N PRO A 667 1.20 21.57 36.23
CA PRO A 667 0.99 20.93 34.93
C PRO A 667 2.14 19.98 34.58
N TYR A 668 1.92 19.09 33.62
CA TYR A 668 2.99 18.26 33.07
C TYR A 668 3.93 19.14 32.26
N THR A 669 5.22 19.10 32.62
CA THR A 669 6.29 19.80 31.91
C THR A 669 7.29 18.79 31.35
N LEU A 670 7.64 18.95 30.08
CA LEU A 670 8.72 18.22 29.42
C LEU A 670 10.05 18.94 29.68
N ASP A 671 10.84 18.41 30.61
CA ASP A 671 12.04 19.03 31.18
C ASP A 671 13.34 18.28 30.85
N TRP A 672 13.29 17.23 30.03
CA TRP A 672 14.44 16.44 29.56
C TRP A 672 15.16 15.60 30.63
N ASP A 673 14.80 15.75 31.91
CA ASP A 673 15.35 14.98 33.02
C ASP A 673 14.74 13.58 33.09
N ASP A 674 15.52 12.61 33.55
CA ASP A 674 15.06 11.23 33.70
C ASP A 674 13.86 11.11 34.66
N VAL A 675 12.96 10.19 34.33
CA VAL A 675 11.78 9.83 35.12
C VAL A 675 11.88 8.37 35.51
N ASP A 676 11.65 8.10 36.80
CA ASP A 676 11.61 6.76 37.36
C ASP A 676 10.16 6.30 37.32
N TYR A 677 9.85 5.40 36.39
CA TYR A 677 8.48 4.94 36.17
C TYR A 677 7.97 3.99 37.25
N THR A 678 8.83 3.57 38.19
CA THR A 678 8.48 2.73 39.34
C THR A 678 8.21 3.54 40.62
N ALA A 679 8.46 4.86 40.60
CA ALA A 679 8.27 5.72 41.75
C ALA A 679 6.79 5.89 42.12
N THR A 680 6.50 5.83 43.41
CA THR A 680 5.16 6.09 43.97
C THR A 680 5.17 7.36 44.82
N ALA A 681 3.99 7.88 45.19
CA ALA A 681 3.89 9.05 46.07
C ALA A 681 4.55 8.85 47.44
N ALA A 682 4.69 7.59 47.89
CA ALA A 682 5.36 7.23 49.14
C ALA A 682 6.89 7.13 49.01
N THR A 683 7.43 7.11 47.78
CA THR A 683 8.87 6.99 47.56
C THR A 683 9.59 8.30 47.88
N SER A 684 10.41 8.31 48.94
CA SER A 684 11.12 9.50 49.42
C SER A 684 11.98 10.14 48.30
N GLY A 685 11.89 11.46 48.15
CA GLY A 685 12.64 12.23 47.14
C GLY A 685 12.13 12.09 45.69
N LYS A 686 11.13 11.25 45.39
CA LYS A 686 10.68 10.96 44.02
C LYS A 686 9.27 11.47 43.68
N ARG A 687 8.79 12.49 44.39
CA ARG A 687 7.45 13.08 44.15
C ARG A 687 7.26 13.59 42.72
N ARG A 688 8.28 14.21 42.12
CA ARG A 688 8.29 14.63 40.70
C ARG A 688 8.02 13.44 39.77
N HIS A 689 8.71 12.33 40.00
CA HIS A 689 8.66 11.13 39.15
C HIS A 689 7.25 10.53 39.20
N ALA A 690 6.71 10.30 40.40
CA ALA A 690 5.37 9.76 40.59
C ALA A 690 4.28 10.65 39.95
N ARG A 691 4.43 11.98 40.02
CA ARG A 691 3.50 12.93 39.39
C ARG A 691 3.55 12.85 37.87
N ILE A 692 4.74 12.88 37.26
CA ILE A 692 4.90 12.79 35.80
C ILE A 692 4.32 11.47 35.28
N VAL A 693 4.61 10.35 35.95
CA VAL A 693 4.03 9.03 35.62
C VAL A 693 2.50 9.09 35.58
N LYS A 694 1.88 9.69 36.60
CA LYS A 694 0.41 9.82 36.66
C LYS A 694 -0.16 10.75 35.59
N GLN A 695 0.51 11.86 35.30
CA GLN A 695 0.09 12.78 34.24
C GLN A 695 0.18 12.13 32.86
N LEU A 696 1.29 11.45 32.56
CA LEU A 696 1.47 10.73 31.30
C LEU A 696 0.47 9.57 31.18
N ALA A 697 0.29 8.76 32.22
CA ALA A 697 -0.69 7.66 32.21
C ALA A 697 -2.12 8.17 31.97
N ALA A 698 -2.52 9.27 32.62
CA ALA A 698 -3.85 9.85 32.45
C ALA A 698 -4.05 10.48 31.06
N GLY A 699 -3.05 11.20 30.53
CA GLY A 699 -3.10 11.78 29.18
C GLY A 699 -3.13 10.71 28.09
N LEU A 700 -2.41 9.61 28.30
CA LEU A 700 -2.48 8.42 27.45
C LEU A 700 -3.72 7.58 27.68
N GLN A 701 -4.53 7.83 28.73
CA GLN A 701 -5.70 7.02 29.10
C GLN A 701 -5.37 5.54 29.35
N VAL A 702 -4.27 5.26 30.06
CA VAL A 702 -3.83 3.91 30.44
C VAL A 702 -3.85 3.74 31.95
N THR A 703 -3.99 2.50 32.41
CA THR A 703 -3.84 2.14 33.83
C THR A 703 -2.38 2.22 34.28
N ASP A 704 -2.13 2.24 35.59
CA ASP A 704 -0.76 2.23 36.13
C ASP A 704 0.05 1.00 35.69
N ALA A 705 -0.61 -0.17 35.61
CA ALA A 705 0.03 -1.41 35.18
C ALA A 705 0.37 -1.38 33.69
N GLU A 706 -0.53 -0.89 32.85
CA GLU A 706 -0.26 -0.68 31.42
C GLU A 706 0.85 0.36 31.23
N PHE A 707 0.81 1.48 31.96
CA PHE A 707 1.87 2.49 31.88
C PHE A 707 3.23 1.91 32.27
N ALA A 708 3.33 1.14 33.35
CA ALA A 708 4.58 0.50 33.76
C ALA A 708 5.11 -0.46 32.68
N LEU A 709 4.22 -1.21 32.01
CA LEU A 709 4.59 -2.05 30.87
C LEU A 709 5.14 -1.24 29.70
N LEU A 710 4.45 -0.16 29.31
CA LEU A 710 4.88 0.72 28.22
C LEU A 710 6.20 1.43 28.55
N ALA A 711 6.33 1.96 29.76
CA ALA A 711 7.54 2.63 30.23
C ALA A 711 8.73 1.67 30.34
N GLY A 712 8.50 0.41 30.71
CA GLY A 712 9.54 -0.62 30.68
C GLY A 712 10.08 -0.87 29.27
N LEU A 713 9.19 -0.91 28.26
CA LEU A 713 9.60 -1.02 26.85
C LEU A 713 10.35 0.23 26.38
N VAL A 714 9.85 1.43 26.69
CA VAL A 714 10.53 2.68 26.33
C VAL A 714 11.90 2.79 27.01
N ALA A 715 12.02 2.42 28.29
CA ALA A 715 13.30 2.40 28.99
C ALA A 715 14.31 1.38 28.41
N GLN A 716 13.83 0.33 27.71
CA GLN A 716 14.70 -0.62 27.02
C GLN A 716 15.35 -0.02 25.77
N TYR A 717 14.61 0.76 24.99
CA TYR A 717 15.08 1.31 23.71
C TYR A 717 15.50 2.79 23.77
N GLN A 718 15.16 3.49 24.85
CA GLN A 718 15.58 4.85 25.18
C GLN A 718 15.97 4.91 26.67
N PRO A 719 17.06 4.22 27.08
CA PRO A 719 17.42 4.13 28.48
C PRO A 719 17.82 5.48 29.05
N GLY A 720 17.30 5.79 30.23
CA GLY A 720 17.83 6.88 31.06
C GLY A 720 19.16 6.47 31.70
N THR A 721 19.63 7.29 32.63
CA THR A 721 20.87 7.04 33.39
C THR A 721 20.78 5.84 34.34
N ALA A 722 19.57 5.33 34.65
CA ALA A 722 19.35 4.19 35.53
C ALA A 722 18.38 3.13 34.93
N ARG A 723 18.45 1.89 35.47
CA ARG A 723 17.78 0.67 34.94
C ARG A 723 16.24 0.73 34.85
N ASN A 724 15.59 1.62 35.62
CA ASN A 724 14.14 1.81 35.63
C ASN A 724 13.74 3.26 35.28
N THR A 725 14.55 3.92 34.46
CA THR A 725 14.31 5.30 34.07
C THR A 725 14.30 5.47 32.56
N PHE A 726 13.52 6.43 32.10
CA PHE A 726 13.56 6.92 30.72
C PHE A 726 13.68 8.46 30.74
N PRO A 727 14.29 9.09 29.72
CA PRO A 727 14.41 10.55 29.66
C PRO A 727 13.04 11.19 29.39
N ASN A 728 12.66 12.23 30.14
CA ASN A 728 11.42 13.00 29.87
C ASN A 728 11.58 13.88 28.62
N SER A 729 11.73 13.26 27.46
CA SER A 729 12.03 13.87 26.16
C SER A 729 10.88 13.71 25.18
N LEU A 730 10.90 14.47 24.08
CA LEU A 730 9.92 14.31 22.99
C LEU A 730 9.96 12.90 22.40
N ASP A 731 11.14 12.28 22.29
CA ASP A 731 11.30 10.92 21.76
C ASP A 731 10.60 9.88 22.65
N ALA A 732 10.82 9.94 23.98
CA ALA A 732 10.27 8.97 24.92
C ALA A 732 8.76 9.12 25.11
N VAL A 733 8.28 10.37 25.22
CA VAL A 733 6.84 10.65 25.36
C VAL A 733 6.08 10.27 24.09
N SER A 734 6.69 10.48 22.91
CA SER A 734 6.10 10.04 21.64
C SER A 734 6.10 8.51 21.50
N ALA A 735 7.11 7.81 22.04
CA ALA A 735 7.13 6.36 22.07
C ALA A 735 6.02 5.77 22.97
N LEU A 736 5.82 6.35 24.16
CA LEU A 736 4.68 5.98 25.00
C LEU A 736 3.34 6.21 24.28
N TYR A 737 3.22 7.34 23.58
CA TYR A 737 2.04 7.64 22.76
C TYR A 737 1.82 6.65 21.61
N ARG A 738 2.88 6.27 20.89
CA ARG A 738 2.84 5.25 19.82
C ARG A 738 2.31 3.91 20.34
N LEU A 739 2.93 3.40 21.40
CA LEU A 739 2.58 2.11 21.99
C LEU A 739 1.18 2.10 22.61
N ALA A 740 0.67 3.25 23.05
CA ALA A 740 -0.70 3.38 23.55
C ALA A 740 -1.74 3.56 22.44
N THR A 741 -1.40 4.28 21.37
CA THR A 741 -2.35 4.69 20.33
C THR A 741 -2.55 3.63 19.26
N LEU A 742 -1.47 2.98 18.81
CA LEU A 742 -1.54 1.99 17.73
C LEU A 742 -2.46 0.80 18.06
N PRO A 743 -2.37 0.15 19.25
CA PRO A 743 -3.30 -0.91 19.60
C PRO A 743 -4.76 -0.45 19.57
N ARG A 744 -5.05 0.78 20.00
CA ARG A 744 -6.41 1.33 20.03
C ARG A 744 -6.98 1.55 18.63
N TRP A 745 -6.17 2.03 17.69
CA TRP A 745 -6.60 2.15 16.29
C TRP A 745 -7.03 0.79 15.73
N LEU A 746 -6.28 -0.27 16.05
CA LEU A 746 -6.58 -1.64 15.63
C LEU A 746 -7.74 -2.29 16.40
N GLY A 747 -8.38 -1.58 17.34
CA GLY A 747 -9.44 -2.15 18.19
C GLY A 747 -8.93 -3.17 19.22
N LEU A 748 -7.64 -3.15 19.56
CA LEU A 748 -6.98 -4.08 20.47
C LEU A 748 -6.72 -3.45 21.86
N SER A 749 -6.71 -4.29 22.90
CA SER A 749 -6.16 -3.89 24.20
C SER A 749 -4.64 -3.67 24.12
N ILE A 750 -4.06 -2.91 25.05
CA ILE A 750 -2.61 -2.66 25.06
C ILE A 750 -1.82 -3.97 25.07
N ALA A 751 -2.18 -4.90 25.95
CA ALA A 751 -1.53 -6.21 26.02
C ALA A 751 -1.63 -6.99 24.71
N SER A 752 -2.81 -6.99 24.06
CA SER A 752 -3.01 -7.67 22.77
C SER A 752 -2.22 -7.00 21.65
N GLY A 753 -2.20 -5.68 21.56
CA GLY A 753 -1.42 -4.97 20.54
C GLY A 753 0.08 -5.23 20.68
N LEU A 754 0.62 -5.19 21.89
CA LEU A 754 2.02 -5.51 22.14
C LEU A 754 2.34 -6.98 21.85
N ALA A 755 1.44 -7.90 22.15
CA ALA A 755 1.58 -9.31 21.80
C ALA A 755 1.58 -9.51 20.27
N LEU A 756 0.72 -8.80 19.53
CA LEU A 756 0.70 -8.87 18.06
C LEU A 756 2.00 -8.35 17.45
N ILE A 757 2.53 -7.23 17.94
CA ILE A 757 3.83 -6.71 17.49
C ILE A 757 4.94 -7.74 17.75
N ARG A 758 4.96 -8.36 18.95
CA ARG A 758 5.94 -9.42 19.27
C ARG A 758 5.81 -10.65 18.37
N LEU A 759 4.59 -11.02 17.99
CA LEU A 759 4.36 -12.14 17.08
C LEU A 759 4.92 -11.86 15.68
N LEU A 760 4.77 -10.62 15.20
CA LEU A 760 5.35 -10.18 13.93
C LEU A 760 6.88 -10.11 14.01
N ASP A 761 7.43 -9.57 15.09
CA ASP A 761 8.88 -9.51 15.34
C ASP A 761 9.50 -10.91 15.39
N ASN A 762 8.86 -11.87 16.08
CA ASN A 762 9.31 -13.26 16.11
C ASN A 762 9.21 -13.98 14.76
N SER A 763 8.39 -13.46 13.84
CA SER A 763 8.28 -13.97 12.47
C SER A 763 9.26 -13.26 11.51
N GLU A 764 10.12 -12.37 12.05
CA GLU A 764 11.15 -11.61 11.32
C GLU A 764 10.58 -10.88 10.09
N VAL A 765 9.33 -10.40 10.17
CA VAL A 765 8.62 -9.85 9.00
C VAL A 765 9.32 -8.63 8.39
N LEU A 766 10.01 -7.83 9.20
CA LEU A 766 10.80 -6.68 8.73
C LEU A 766 12.29 -7.01 8.48
N GLY A 767 12.72 -8.22 8.85
CA GLY A 767 14.12 -8.65 8.87
C GLY A 767 14.57 -9.06 10.28
N SER A 768 15.73 -9.73 10.37
CA SER A 768 16.28 -10.24 11.64
C SER A 768 16.86 -9.15 12.55
N ASP A 769 17.24 -8.01 11.98
CA ASP A 769 17.91 -6.91 12.69
C ASP A 769 16.97 -5.72 12.96
N ASP A 770 15.78 -5.71 12.36
CA ASP A 770 14.82 -4.59 12.40
C ASP A 770 13.50 -5.03 13.05
N PHE A 771 13.34 -4.74 14.33
CA PHE A 771 12.12 -5.07 15.08
C PHE A 771 11.15 -3.90 15.14
N LEU A 772 9.87 -4.14 14.84
CA LEU A 772 8.82 -3.14 14.93
C LEU A 772 8.66 -2.63 16.37
N MET A 773 8.78 -3.51 17.38
CA MET A 773 8.75 -3.07 18.79
C MET A 773 9.86 -2.05 19.09
N ALA A 774 11.06 -2.25 18.56
CA ALA A 774 12.20 -1.37 18.77
C ALA A 774 11.95 0.02 18.12
N GLN A 775 11.38 0.06 16.92
CA GLN A 775 11.03 1.31 16.25
C GLN A 775 9.91 2.08 16.98
N LEU A 776 8.90 1.37 17.50
CA LEU A 776 7.77 1.99 18.19
C LEU A 776 8.14 2.50 19.59
N ALA A 777 8.91 1.73 20.35
CA ALA A 777 9.38 2.10 21.70
C ALA A 777 10.61 3.03 21.66
N GLY A 778 11.38 2.99 20.57
CA GLY A 778 12.53 3.84 20.29
C GLY A 778 12.18 5.06 19.44
N GLY A 779 13.14 5.47 18.61
CA GLY A 779 12.95 6.47 17.56
C GLY A 779 12.65 5.79 16.22
N PRO A 780 11.46 5.98 15.63
CA PRO A 780 11.13 5.37 14.36
C PRO A 780 11.99 5.92 13.22
N THR A 781 12.24 5.06 12.22
CA THR A 781 13.02 5.40 11.02
C THR A 781 12.30 4.93 9.76
N LEU A 782 12.52 5.66 8.67
CA LEU A 782 12.16 5.29 7.31
C LEU A 782 13.44 4.98 6.55
N ALA A 783 13.42 3.93 5.73
CA ALA A 783 14.62 3.52 5.03
C ALA A 783 15.04 4.59 4.02
N GLY A 784 16.35 4.84 3.95
CA GLY A 784 16.93 5.67 2.90
C GLY A 784 16.64 5.06 1.52
N LEU A 785 16.45 5.91 0.52
CA LEU A 785 16.15 5.48 -0.84
C LEU A 785 17.43 5.10 -1.62
N ASP A 786 17.31 4.14 -2.53
CA ASP A 786 18.30 3.84 -3.56
C ASP A 786 18.20 4.82 -4.74
N ASN A 787 19.05 4.65 -5.74
CA ASN A 787 19.09 5.52 -6.93
C ASN A 787 17.81 5.44 -7.80
N ASN A 788 16.96 4.44 -7.58
CA ASN A 788 15.69 4.25 -8.30
C ASN A 788 14.48 4.70 -7.45
N GLY A 789 14.72 5.37 -6.31
CA GLY A 789 13.66 5.82 -5.42
C GLY A 789 13.00 4.68 -4.63
N LYS A 790 13.65 3.52 -4.48
CA LYS A 790 13.15 2.40 -3.70
C LYS A 790 13.76 2.38 -2.29
N PRO A 791 13.01 2.00 -1.25
CA PRO A 791 13.56 1.79 0.10
C PRO A 791 14.64 0.71 0.11
N LYS A 792 15.78 0.98 0.77
CA LYS A 792 16.90 0.03 0.89
C LYS A 792 16.61 -1.16 1.81
N THR A 793 15.80 -0.95 2.84
CA THR A 793 15.38 -1.94 3.84
C THR A 793 13.89 -1.77 4.10
N ASN A 794 13.25 -2.74 4.76
CA ASN A 794 11.90 -2.51 5.28
C ASN A 794 11.96 -1.54 6.46
N ASP A 795 10.89 -0.78 6.66
CA ASP A 795 10.86 0.26 7.66
C ASP A 795 9.52 0.34 8.40
N LEU A 796 9.34 1.41 9.20
CA LEU A 796 8.13 1.63 9.99
C LEU A 796 6.86 1.52 9.13
N LEU A 797 6.85 2.05 7.91
CA LEU A 797 5.64 2.07 7.09
C LEU A 797 5.24 0.67 6.66
N ASP A 798 6.21 -0.20 6.35
CA ASP A 798 5.95 -1.62 6.12
C ASP A 798 5.37 -2.26 7.38
N GLY A 799 5.98 -2.01 8.54
CA GLY A 799 5.52 -2.56 9.82
C GLY A 799 4.09 -2.16 10.19
N LEU A 800 3.71 -0.91 9.93
CA LEU A 800 2.33 -0.43 10.13
C LEU A 800 1.34 -1.17 9.21
N MET A 801 1.66 -1.30 7.91
CA MET A 801 0.79 -2.03 6.97
C MET A 801 0.66 -3.51 7.34
N LEU A 802 1.75 -4.16 7.72
CA LEU A 802 1.76 -5.55 8.18
C LEU A 802 0.93 -5.73 9.45
N LEU A 803 1.04 -4.79 10.40
CA LEU A 803 0.28 -4.82 11.64
C LEU A 803 -1.23 -4.66 11.39
N SER A 804 -1.62 -3.73 10.52
CA SER A 804 -3.02 -3.58 10.09
C SER A 804 -3.55 -4.85 9.44
N MET A 805 -2.79 -5.42 8.50
CA MET A 805 -3.20 -6.61 7.75
C MET A 805 -3.31 -7.85 8.64
N ALA A 806 -2.38 -8.04 9.58
CA ALA A 806 -2.44 -9.13 10.55
C ALA A 806 -3.66 -8.99 11.48
N ALA A 807 -3.97 -7.78 11.94
CA ALA A 807 -5.17 -7.52 12.75
C ALA A 807 -6.47 -7.80 11.97
N ASP A 808 -6.55 -7.35 10.71
CA ASP A 808 -7.69 -7.62 9.83
C ASP A 808 -7.86 -9.12 9.56
N TRP A 809 -6.77 -9.84 9.31
CA TRP A 809 -6.82 -11.29 9.10
C TRP A 809 -7.27 -12.03 10.37
N LEU A 810 -6.73 -11.69 11.55
CA LEU A 810 -7.16 -12.28 12.81
C LEU A 810 -8.65 -12.07 13.09
N HIS A 811 -9.16 -10.87 12.76
CA HIS A 811 -10.59 -10.58 12.88
C HIS A 811 -11.42 -11.43 11.91
N ALA A 812 -10.99 -11.56 10.64
CA ALA A 812 -11.66 -12.37 9.64
C ALA A 812 -11.68 -13.87 9.99
N GLU A 813 -10.61 -14.37 10.60
CA GLU A 813 -10.49 -15.76 11.08
C GLU A 813 -11.16 -16.01 12.43
N ASN A 814 -11.71 -14.97 13.07
CA ASN A 814 -12.26 -15.03 14.43
C ASN A 814 -11.25 -15.57 15.47
N LEU A 815 -9.98 -15.19 15.33
CA LEU A 815 -8.89 -15.56 16.23
C LEU A 815 -8.49 -14.38 17.13
N SER A 816 -8.33 -14.64 18.42
CA SER A 816 -7.79 -13.64 19.34
C SER A 816 -6.25 -13.63 19.32
N VAL A 817 -5.67 -12.45 19.52
CA VAL A 817 -4.21 -12.32 19.64
C VAL A 817 -3.66 -13.17 20.79
N ALA A 818 -4.41 -13.32 21.88
CA ALA A 818 -3.99 -14.14 23.03
C ALA A 818 -3.86 -15.63 22.66
N GLN A 819 -4.79 -16.17 21.84
CA GLN A 819 -4.69 -17.53 21.32
C GLN A 819 -3.45 -17.69 20.44
N CYS A 820 -3.25 -16.78 19.48
CA CYS A 820 -2.06 -16.81 18.62
C CYS A 820 -0.77 -16.67 19.43
N ALA A 821 -0.73 -15.81 20.45
CA ALA A 821 0.40 -15.69 21.35
C ALA A 821 0.68 -17.00 22.09
N ALA A 822 -0.36 -17.67 22.59
CA ALA A 822 -0.24 -18.95 23.28
C ALA A 822 0.28 -20.07 22.36
N TRP A 823 -0.02 -20.03 21.06
CA TRP A 823 0.42 -21.03 20.08
C TRP A 823 1.80 -20.75 19.49
N LEU A 824 2.07 -19.50 19.10
CA LEU A 824 3.22 -19.12 18.28
C LEU A 824 4.41 -18.61 19.08
N LEU A 825 4.21 -18.07 20.29
CA LEU A 825 5.35 -17.66 21.13
C LEU A 825 6.01 -18.88 21.78
N PRO A 826 7.30 -18.81 22.16
CA PRO A 826 7.98 -19.86 22.91
C PRO A 826 7.24 -20.24 24.20
N LEU A 827 7.14 -21.54 24.50
CA LEU A 827 6.52 -22.02 25.74
C LEU A 827 7.36 -21.57 26.95
N PRO A 828 6.75 -20.89 27.95
CA PRO A 828 7.43 -20.70 29.23
C PRO A 828 7.59 -22.04 29.96
N PRO A 829 8.44 -22.13 31.01
CA PRO A 829 8.48 -23.30 31.89
C PRO A 829 7.08 -23.66 32.41
N GLN A 830 6.73 -24.94 32.29
CA GLN A 830 5.41 -25.46 32.65
C GLN A 830 5.42 -26.01 34.08
N THR A 831 4.28 -25.92 34.76
CA THR A 831 4.07 -26.55 36.07
C THR A 831 3.03 -27.66 35.94
N GLY A 832 3.36 -28.86 36.42
CA GLY A 832 2.47 -30.02 36.30
C GLY A 832 1.18 -29.87 37.12
N ASN A 833 0.09 -30.46 36.63
CA ASN A 833 -1.21 -30.48 37.30
C ASN A 833 -1.71 -31.92 37.60
N GLN A 834 -2.78 -32.04 38.39
CA GLN A 834 -3.30 -33.35 38.81
C GLN A 834 -3.81 -34.18 37.62
N GLN A 835 -4.46 -33.55 36.64
CA GLN A 835 -4.99 -34.24 35.46
C GLN A 835 -3.88 -34.89 34.62
N GLN A 836 -2.72 -34.23 34.50
CA GLN A 836 -1.54 -34.78 33.83
C GLN A 836 -0.94 -35.96 34.60
N LEU A 837 -0.91 -35.90 35.94
CA LEU A 837 -0.45 -37.01 36.77
C LEU A 837 -1.38 -38.23 36.66
N ASP A 838 -2.69 -38.01 36.72
CA ASP A 838 -3.69 -39.06 36.55
C ASP A 838 -3.58 -39.72 35.17
N PHE A 839 -3.36 -38.92 34.13
CA PHE A 839 -3.09 -39.40 32.77
C PHE A 839 -1.87 -40.32 32.70
N ILE A 840 -0.73 -39.90 33.28
CA ILE A 840 0.50 -40.70 33.32
C ILE A 840 0.22 -42.08 33.93
N HIS A 841 -0.43 -42.12 35.09
CA HIS A 841 -0.73 -43.38 35.77
C HIS A 841 -1.72 -44.25 34.99
N GLN A 842 -2.79 -43.68 34.44
CA GLN A 842 -3.77 -44.41 33.65
C GLN A 842 -3.14 -45.02 32.40
N LEU A 843 -2.33 -44.25 31.68
CA LEU A 843 -1.65 -44.72 30.47
C LEU A 843 -0.62 -45.81 30.79
N SER A 844 0.21 -45.60 31.83
CA SER A 844 1.18 -46.62 32.27
C SER A 844 0.50 -47.93 32.68
N GLN A 845 -0.61 -47.87 33.41
CA GLN A 845 -1.36 -49.06 33.82
C GLN A 845 -2.04 -49.77 32.64
N GLY A 846 -2.63 -49.01 31.71
CA GLY A 846 -3.27 -49.55 30.51
C GLY A 846 -2.27 -50.30 29.64
N VAL A 847 -1.14 -49.64 29.33
CA VAL A 847 -0.11 -50.17 28.44
C VAL A 847 0.63 -51.36 29.07
N ALA A 848 0.69 -51.46 30.40
CA ALA A 848 1.29 -52.61 31.08
C ALA A 848 0.66 -53.95 30.65
N ARG A 849 -0.62 -53.94 30.24
CA ARG A 849 -1.36 -55.14 29.80
C ARG A 849 -1.13 -55.53 28.34
N SER A 850 -0.62 -54.62 27.52
CA SER A 850 -0.36 -54.83 26.09
C SER A 850 1.13 -54.99 25.77
N ARG A 851 1.97 -55.19 26.80
CA ARG A 851 3.42 -55.39 26.63
C ARG A 851 3.70 -56.79 26.06
N VAL A 852 4.63 -56.85 25.12
CA VAL A 852 5.21 -58.11 24.67
C VAL A 852 6.27 -58.51 25.68
N THR A 853 6.03 -59.63 26.36
CA THR A 853 6.92 -60.20 27.40
C THR A 853 7.30 -61.63 27.02
N SER A 854 8.24 -62.24 27.75
CA SER A 854 8.57 -63.66 27.56
C SER A 854 7.33 -64.56 27.63
N ALA A 855 6.36 -64.21 28.49
CA ALA A 855 5.10 -64.94 28.60
C ALA A 855 4.24 -64.81 27.33
N THR A 856 4.17 -63.64 26.69
CA THR A 856 3.34 -63.47 25.48
C THR A 856 3.88 -64.26 24.29
N TYR A 857 5.21 -64.39 24.17
CA TYR A 857 5.81 -65.28 23.15
C TYR A 857 5.42 -66.74 23.39
N VAL A 858 5.51 -67.23 24.64
CA VAL A 858 5.09 -68.60 24.97
C VAL A 858 3.60 -68.83 24.66
N HIS A 859 2.73 -67.86 24.97
CA HIS A 859 1.30 -67.95 24.67
C HIS A 859 1.00 -67.89 23.16
N ALA A 860 1.83 -67.22 22.36
CA ALA A 860 1.71 -67.21 20.90
C ALA A 860 2.09 -68.55 20.24
N GLY A 861 2.58 -69.53 21.01
CA GLY A 861 2.88 -70.87 20.51
C GLY A 861 4.18 -70.95 19.71
N VAL A 862 5.09 -69.99 19.88
CA VAL A 862 6.39 -70.02 19.20
C VAL A 862 7.36 -71.01 19.87
N PRO A 863 8.33 -71.58 19.12
CA PRO A 863 9.27 -72.55 19.67
C PRO A 863 10.07 -71.98 20.85
N THR A 864 10.23 -72.75 21.92
CA THR A 864 11.07 -72.37 23.09
C THR A 864 12.53 -72.78 22.93
N VAL A 865 12.82 -73.60 21.91
CA VAL A 865 14.17 -74.05 21.55
C VAL A 865 14.38 -73.99 20.04
N ASP A 866 15.63 -73.81 19.61
CA ASP A 866 16.02 -73.83 18.20
C ASP A 866 15.99 -75.27 17.63
N ILE A 867 16.26 -75.41 16.33
CA ILE A 867 16.33 -76.74 15.68
C ILE A 867 17.42 -77.66 16.27
N ASN A 868 18.36 -77.13 17.05
CA ASN A 868 19.44 -77.85 17.73
C ASN A 868 19.16 -78.07 19.24
N LYS A 869 17.92 -77.82 19.70
CA LYS A 869 17.47 -77.92 21.11
C LYS A 869 18.14 -76.92 22.07
N LYS A 870 18.71 -75.82 21.57
CA LYS A 870 19.19 -74.71 22.41
C LYS A 870 18.04 -73.77 22.80
N PRO A 871 18.00 -73.24 24.03
CA PRO A 871 16.98 -72.27 24.43
C PRO A 871 16.95 -71.03 23.53
N LEU A 872 15.76 -70.59 23.11
CA LEU A 872 15.55 -69.34 22.38
C LEU A 872 15.05 -68.26 23.34
N ASP A 873 15.69 -67.09 23.33
CA ASP A 873 15.21 -65.90 24.03
C ASP A 873 14.58 -64.93 23.03
N TRP A 874 13.27 -65.04 22.88
CA TRP A 874 12.51 -64.19 21.97
C TRP A 874 12.53 -62.70 22.32
N VAL A 875 12.79 -62.33 23.58
CA VAL A 875 12.92 -60.92 23.98
C VAL A 875 14.18 -60.32 23.35
N VAL A 876 15.29 -61.06 23.39
CA VAL A 876 16.56 -60.63 22.79
C VAL A 876 16.48 -60.66 21.26
N LEU A 877 15.89 -61.71 20.68
CA LEU A 877 15.80 -61.89 19.22
C LEU A 877 14.92 -60.84 18.54
N MET A 878 13.92 -60.31 19.24
CA MET A 878 12.97 -59.34 18.70
C MET A 878 13.31 -57.89 19.04
N THR A 879 14.50 -57.61 19.56
CA THR A 879 14.96 -56.26 19.96
C THR A 879 14.86 -55.21 18.85
N SER A 880 14.88 -55.59 17.58
CA SER A 880 14.67 -54.66 16.44
C SER A 880 13.22 -54.21 16.27
N LEU A 881 12.25 -55.01 16.74
CA LEU A 881 10.80 -54.76 16.63
C LEU A 881 10.15 -54.39 17.97
N VAL A 882 10.68 -54.88 19.08
CA VAL A 882 10.15 -54.69 20.43
C VAL A 882 11.27 -54.22 21.35
N ASP A 883 11.01 -53.22 22.18
CA ASP A 883 11.92 -52.78 23.23
C ASP A 883 12.09 -53.86 24.31
N ASP A 884 13.33 -54.22 24.61
CA ASP A 884 13.69 -55.30 25.55
C ASP A 884 13.46 -54.92 27.02
N GLN A 885 13.42 -53.63 27.36
CA GLN A 885 13.19 -53.14 28.71
C GLN A 885 11.70 -52.96 28.99
N ASP A 886 10.99 -52.30 28.07
CA ASP A 886 9.60 -51.89 28.25
C ASP A 886 8.59 -52.82 27.56
N GLY A 887 9.01 -53.74 26.68
CA GLY A 887 8.13 -54.66 25.97
C GLY A 887 7.15 -53.95 25.03
N LEU A 888 7.50 -52.73 24.58
CA LEU A 888 6.72 -51.92 23.66
C LEU A 888 7.14 -52.19 22.23
N VAL A 889 6.20 -52.20 21.29
CA VAL A 889 6.51 -52.35 19.87
C VAL A 889 7.09 -51.02 19.38
N LYS A 890 8.28 -51.05 18.79
CA LYS A 890 8.93 -49.86 18.23
C LYS A 890 8.14 -49.35 17.04
N ASP A 891 8.06 -48.04 16.83
CA ASP A 891 7.47 -47.44 15.62
C ASP A 891 8.60 -47.13 14.62
N ASN A 892 8.89 -48.07 13.71
CA ASN A 892 9.91 -47.94 12.66
C ASN A 892 9.40 -48.51 11.32
N GLU A 893 10.23 -48.50 10.26
CA GLU A 893 9.85 -49.00 8.93
C GLU A 893 9.42 -50.48 8.97
N ASP A 894 10.11 -51.27 9.80
CA ASP A 894 9.84 -52.70 9.99
C ASP A 894 8.52 -52.98 10.73
N THR A 895 7.92 -51.98 11.39
CA THR A 895 6.64 -52.10 12.11
C THR A 895 5.56 -51.18 11.55
N ALA A 896 5.73 -50.65 10.34
CA ALA A 896 4.79 -49.71 9.76
C ALA A 896 3.41 -50.34 9.47
N PHE A 897 3.39 -51.56 8.91
CA PHE A 897 2.18 -52.32 8.60
C PHE A 897 2.50 -53.82 8.53
N LEU A 898 1.47 -54.68 8.59
CA LEU A 898 1.62 -56.13 8.73
C LEU A 898 2.60 -56.79 7.72
N PRO A 899 2.59 -56.45 6.42
CA PRO A 899 3.63 -56.90 5.47
C PRO A 899 5.07 -56.62 5.89
N THR A 900 5.42 -55.39 6.31
CA THR A 900 6.80 -55.09 6.73
C THR A 900 7.16 -55.78 8.04
N ILE A 901 6.21 -55.90 8.96
CA ILE A 901 6.35 -56.74 10.16
C ILE A 901 6.66 -58.18 9.78
N THR A 902 5.97 -58.70 8.75
CA THR A 902 6.16 -60.07 8.27
C THR A 902 7.53 -60.26 7.64
N GLU A 903 8.01 -59.31 6.86
CA GLU A 903 9.36 -59.33 6.27
C GLU A 903 10.45 -59.24 7.34
N ALA A 904 10.30 -58.37 8.33
CA ALA A 904 11.27 -58.23 9.42
C ALA A 904 11.30 -59.47 10.32
N VAL A 905 10.12 -60.04 10.64
CA VAL A 905 10.02 -61.33 11.34
C VAL A 905 10.66 -62.46 10.53
N GLN A 906 10.42 -62.51 9.22
CA GLN A 906 11.05 -63.48 8.32
C GLN A 906 12.57 -63.39 8.38
N LYS A 907 13.12 -62.17 8.36
CA LYS A 907 14.55 -61.93 8.49
C LYS A 907 15.09 -62.45 9.83
N ILE A 908 14.46 -62.11 10.96
CA ILE A 908 14.87 -62.57 12.30
C ILE A 908 14.84 -64.10 12.40
N VAL A 909 13.76 -64.72 11.90
CA VAL A 909 13.59 -66.19 11.84
C VAL A 909 14.65 -66.84 10.95
N SER A 910 15.03 -66.18 9.86
CA SER A 910 16.09 -66.63 8.95
C SER A 910 17.48 -66.54 9.60
N GLU A 911 17.73 -65.59 10.49
CA GLU A 911 19.06 -65.40 11.07
C GLU A 911 19.33 -66.38 12.24
N HIS A 912 18.30 -66.86 12.94
CA HIS A 912 18.44 -67.51 14.25
C HIS A 912 18.09 -69.01 14.35
N ASN A 913 18.18 -69.77 13.24
CA ASN A 913 17.96 -71.24 13.21
C ASN A 913 16.67 -71.71 13.92
N VAL A 914 15.62 -70.88 13.87
CA VAL A 914 14.33 -71.14 14.53
C VAL A 914 13.50 -72.16 13.75
N VAL A 915 13.60 -72.12 12.42
CA VAL A 915 12.85 -72.97 11.49
C VAL A 915 13.83 -73.77 10.63
N ARG A 916 13.36 -74.87 10.05
CA ARG A 916 14.21 -75.70 9.16
C ARG A 916 14.51 -74.94 7.87
N LYS A 917 15.79 -74.59 7.69
CA LYS A 917 16.31 -74.05 6.44
C LYS A 917 16.62 -75.18 5.47
N ILE A 918 16.30 -74.99 4.20
CA ILE A 918 16.67 -75.92 3.14
C ILE A 918 18.09 -75.57 2.69
N THR A 919 19.06 -76.32 3.18
CA THR A 919 20.48 -76.19 2.82
C THR A 919 20.81 -77.09 1.62
N LEU A 920 21.98 -76.87 1.00
CA LEU A 920 22.48 -77.76 -0.05
C LEU A 920 22.56 -79.23 0.43
N ALA A 921 22.95 -79.45 1.69
CA ALA A 921 22.94 -80.78 2.29
C ALA A 921 21.53 -81.37 2.40
N ALA A 922 20.53 -80.57 2.76
CA ALA A 922 19.13 -81.03 2.87
C ALA A 922 18.55 -81.46 1.52
N TYR A 923 18.93 -80.81 0.41
CA TYR A 923 18.54 -81.26 -0.93
C TYR A 923 19.13 -82.64 -1.27
N ILE A 924 20.41 -82.86 -0.95
CA ILE A 924 21.10 -84.13 -1.19
C ILE A 924 20.51 -85.24 -0.30
N GLU A 925 20.29 -84.95 0.99
CA GLU A 925 19.72 -85.88 1.97
C GLU A 925 18.26 -86.24 1.68
N SER A 926 17.52 -85.39 0.97
CA SER A 926 16.13 -85.67 0.58
C SER A 926 15.98 -86.79 -0.45
N GLY A 927 17.09 -87.22 -1.08
CA GLY A 927 17.08 -88.22 -2.15
C GLY A 927 16.85 -87.63 -3.55
N ALA A 928 17.06 -86.32 -3.73
CA ALA A 928 17.11 -85.68 -5.03
C ALA A 928 18.40 -86.07 -5.79
N PRO A 929 18.35 -86.29 -7.12
CA PRO A 929 19.53 -86.66 -7.91
C PRO A 929 20.65 -85.61 -7.79
N ALA A 930 21.87 -86.04 -7.50
CA ALA A 930 23.02 -85.15 -7.37
C ALA A 930 23.58 -84.70 -8.73
N LYS A 931 23.28 -85.46 -9.80
CA LYS A 931 23.74 -85.22 -11.16
C LYS A 931 22.63 -85.42 -12.18
N ASP A 932 22.76 -84.78 -13.34
CA ASP A 932 21.90 -85.00 -14.50
C ASP A 932 22.30 -86.27 -15.28
N ASN A 933 21.55 -86.61 -16.33
CA ASN A 933 21.82 -87.77 -17.22
C ASN A 933 23.19 -87.71 -17.91
N LYS A 934 23.87 -86.55 -17.89
CA LYS A 934 25.18 -86.29 -18.51
C LYS A 934 26.30 -86.18 -17.47
N ASP A 935 26.03 -86.58 -16.22
CA ASP A 935 26.97 -86.60 -15.11
C ASP A 935 27.41 -85.20 -14.65
N HIS A 936 26.66 -84.14 -15.00
CA HIS A 936 26.86 -82.78 -14.47
C HIS A 936 26.18 -82.61 -13.11
N THR A 937 26.84 -81.92 -12.18
CA THR A 937 26.28 -81.63 -10.85
C THR A 937 25.05 -80.72 -10.93
N LEU A 938 23.94 -81.15 -10.31
CA LEU A 938 22.71 -80.35 -10.20
C LEU A 938 22.76 -79.43 -8.97
N ASP A 939 22.75 -78.12 -9.20
CA ASP A 939 22.63 -77.14 -8.12
C ASP A 939 21.16 -76.89 -7.79
N TRP A 940 20.63 -77.68 -6.84
CA TRP A 940 19.26 -77.54 -6.40
C TRP A 940 18.95 -76.22 -5.70
N VAL A 941 19.95 -75.53 -5.12
CA VAL A 941 19.77 -74.21 -4.52
C VAL A 941 19.42 -73.20 -5.62
N VAL A 942 20.14 -73.24 -6.74
CA VAL A 942 19.84 -72.39 -7.91
C VAL A 942 18.52 -72.78 -8.57
N GLN A 943 18.27 -74.07 -8.79
CA GLN A 943 17.04 -74.53 -9.47
C GLN A 943 15.77 -74.26 -8.65
N MET A 944 15.85 -74.25 -7.32
CA MET A 944 14.71 -74.02 -6.42
C MET A 944 14.52 -72.56 -6.01
N THR A 945 15.32 -71.63 -6.53
CA THR A 945 15.19 -70.17 -6.28
C THR A 945 13.75 -69.62 -6.44
N PRO A 946 12.87 -70.14 -7.34
CA PRO A 946 11.48 -69.70 -7.42
C PRO A 946 10.62 -70.04 -6.19
N LEU A 947 11.01 -71.06 -5.41
CA LEU A 947 10.26 -71.59 -4.26
C LEU A 947 10.98 -71.38 -2.92
N VAL A 948 12.31 -71.31 -2.95
CA VAL A 948 13.18 -71.19 -1.78
C VAL A 948 14.14 -70.04 -2.03
N ASP A 949 14.35 -69.19 -1.04
CA ASP A 949 15.33 -68.12 -1.14
C ASP A 949 16.75 -68.70 -1.05
N GLY A 950 17.52 -68.55 -2.14
CA GLY A 950 18.86 -69.11 -2.28
C GLY A 950 19.89 -68.50 -1.30
N SER A 951 19.58 -67.38 -0.66
CA SER A 951 20.49 -66.72 0.29
C SER A 951 20.35 -67.22 1.74
N ASN A 952 19.13 -67.56 2.16
CA ASN A 952 18.81 -67.90 3.55
C ASN A 952 18.16 -69.28 3.73
N GLY A 953 17.81 -69.96 2.63
CA GLY A 953 17.23 -71.31 2.62
C GLY A 953 15.79 -71.37 3.11
N LEU A 954 15.09 -70.24 3.26
CA LEU A 954 13.68 -70.19 3.64
C LEU A 954 12.78 -70.45 2.43
N VAL A 955 11.64 -71.11 2.66
CA VAL A 955 10.62 -71.25 1.62
C VAL A 955 9.95 -69.88 1.45
N LYS A 956 9.89 -69.39 0.20
CA LYS A 956 9.24 -68.11 -0.14
C LYS A 956 7.75 -68.25 0.07
N ASP A 957 7.09 -67.31 0.75
CA ASP A 957 5.62 -67.32 0.86
C ASP A 957 5.02 -66.65 -0.39
N ASN A 958 4.70 -67.45 -1.41
CA ASN A 958 4.19 -66.98 -2.69
C ASN A 958 3.09 -67.91 -3.22
N GLU A 959 2.50 -67.57 -4.37
CA GLU A 959 1.40 -68.35 -4.93
C GLU A 959 1.76 -69.83 -5.16
N TYR A 960 3.04 -70.14 -5.41
CA TYR A 960 3.52 -71.49 -5.70
C TYR A 960 3.74 -72.34 -4.45
N THR A 961 3.93 -71.73 -3.29
CA THR A 961 4.17 -72.41 -2.01
C THR A 961 2.95 -72.40 -1.07
N ALA A 962 1.82 -71.88 -1.56
CA ALA A 962 0.61 -71.69 -0.77
C ALA A 962 -0.10 -72.99 -0.33
N SER A 963 0.16 -74.13 -0.99
CA SER A 963 -0.39 -75.45 -0.62
C SER A 963 0.52 -76.59 -1.09
N PRO A 964 0.43 -77.79 -0.49
CA PRO A 964 1.20 -78.96 -0.93
C PRO A 964 0.99 -79.28 -2.43
N GLU A 965 -0.23 -79.09 -2.94
CA GLU A 965 -0.54 -79.31 -4.36
C GLU A 965 0.15 -78.29 -5.27
N LYS A 966 0.21 -77.02 -4.85
CA LYS A 966 0.88 -75.95 -5.59
C LYS A 966 2.40 -76.13 -5.57
N ILE A 967 2.97 -76.54 -4.43
CA ILE A 967 4.38 -76.90 -4.30
C ILE A 967 4.70 -78.05 -5.26
N ALA A 968 3.91 -79.12 -5.21
CA ALA A 968 4.10 -80.27 -6.09
C ALA A 968 4.00 -79.88 -7.58
N LYS A 969 3.04 -79.04 -7.97
CA LYS A 969 2.93 -78.51 -9.35
C LYS A 969 4.14 -77.69 -9.76
N ALA A 970 4.63 -76.80 -8.89
CA ALA A 970 5.77 -75.94 -9.18
C ALA A 970 7.08 -76.73 -9.26
N VAL A 971 7.32 -77.65 -8.31
CA VAL A 971 8.45 -78.58 -8.34
C VAL A 971 8.40 -79.47 -9.59
N THR A 972 7.22 -79.99 -9.96
CA THR A 972 7.03 -80.75 -11.21
C THR A 972 7.43 -79.95 -12.44
N LYS A 973 7.02 -78.67 -12.50
CA LYS A 973 7.38 -77.77 -13.61
C LYS A 973 8.90 -77.54 -13.68
N ILE A 974 9.57 -77.35 -12.55
CA ILE A 974 11.03 -77.14 -12.48
C ILE A 974 11.77 -78.43 -12.88
N VAL A 975 11.43 -79.57 -12.25
CA VAL A 975 12.10 -80.86 -12.47
C VAL A 975 11.89 -81.40 -13.89
N ASN A 976 10.72 -81.17 -14.49
CA ASN A 976 10.46 -81.62 -15.86
C ASN A 976 11.37 -80.97 -16.91
N ASN A 977 11.87 -79.76 -16.63
CA ASN A 977 12.78 -79.01 -17.50
C ASN A 977 14.25 -79.44 -17.33
N LEU A 978 14.56 -80.36 -16.41
CA LEU A 978 15.91 -80.89 -16.18
C LEU A 978 16.14 -82.20 -16.98
N ASP A 979 17.40 -82.45 -17.33
CA ASP A 979 17.85 -83.63 -18.09
C ASP A 979 18.01 -84.85 -17.16
N LEU A 980 16.88 -85.43 -16.71
CA LEU A 980 16.79 -86.57 -15.78
C LEU A 980 15.95 -87.72 -16.37
N THR A 981 16.17 -88.98 -15.97
CA THR A 981 15.31 -90.10 -16.39
C THR A 981 13.91 -90.02 -15.80
N SER A 982 12.92 -90.70 -16.38
CA SER A 982 11.53 -90.65 -15.88
C SER A 982 11.39 -91.12 -14.42
N GLY A 983 12.19 -92.10 -13.98
CA GLY A 983 12.22 -92.56 -12.60
C GLY A 983 12.85 -91.55 -11.64
N GLU A 984 13.97 -90.93 -12.04
CA GLU A 984 14.64 -89.89 -11.25
C GLU A 984 13.82 -88.62 -11.14
N LYS A 985 13.07 -88.23 -12.20
CA LYS A 985 12.12 -87.12 -12.15
C LYS A 985 11.02 -87.36 -11.11
N GLN A 986 10.44 -88.56 -11.08
CA GLN A 986 9.37 -88.90 -10.14
C GLN A 986 9.88 -88.92 -8.69
N GLN A 987 11.08 -89.47 -8.46
CA GLN A 987 11.76 -89.44 -7.18
C GLN A 987 12.09 -88.01 -6.72
N ALA A 988 12.68 -87.19 -7.59
CA ALA A 988 13.02 -85.80 -7.30
C ALA A 988 11.77 -84.98 -6.97
N ILE A 989 10.69 -85.11 -7.74
CA ILE A 989 9.43 -84.41 -7.49
C ILE A 989 8.88 -84.78 -6.11
N GLN A 990 8.85 -86.06 -5.75
CA GLN A 990 8.33 -86.50 -4.46
C GLN A 990 9.21 -86.03 -3.29
N ALA A 991 10.53 -86.21 -3.39
CA ALA A 991 11.51 -85.82 -2.38
C ALA A 991 11.50 -84.31 -2.12
N LEU A 992 11.61 -83.50 -3.19
CA LEU A 992 11.69 -82.05 -3.10
C LEU A 992 10.36 -81.42 -2.68
N SER A 993 9.22 -81.94 -3.18
CA SER A 993 7.91 -81.46 -2.74
C SER A 993 7.67 -81.75 -1.26
N SER A 994 8.07 -82.94 -0.78
CA SER A 994 7.96 -83.30 0.64
C SER A 994 8.90 -82.46 1.51
N LEU A 995 10.13 -82.19 1.06
CA LEU A 995 11.10 -81.37 1.76
C LEU A 995 10.61 -79.93 1.91
N ILE A 996 10.15 -79.32 0.81
CA ILE A 996 9.64 -77.95 0.77
C ILE A 996 8.34 -77.84 1.58
N ASP A 997 7.40 -78.78 1.46
CA ASP A 997 6.17 -78.79 2.25
C ASP A 997 6.46 -78.94 3.76
N THR A 998 7.40 -79.80 4.15
CA THR A 998 7.78 -79.97 5.56
C THR A 998 8.45 -78.71 6.13
N ALA A 999 9.36 -78.09 5.37
CA ALA A 999 9.98 -76.83 5.77
C ALA A 999 8.93 -75.71 5.89
N GLN A 1000 8.02 -75.60 4.91
CA GLN A 1000 6.94 -74.61 4.88
C GLN A 1000 5.95 -74.78 6.05
N ARG A 1001 5.58 -76.03 6.40
CA ARG A 1001 4.71 -76.31 7.57
C ARG A 1001 5.36 -75.96 8.90
N SER A 1002 6.70 -75.98 8.98
CA SER A 1002 7.43 -75.54 10.18
C SER A 1002 7.61 -74.02 10.25
N GLN A 1003 7.74 -73.37 9.10
CA GLN A 1003 8.06 -71.96 8.97
C GLN A 1003 6.81 -71.06 9.07
N LYS A 1004 5.74 -71.39 8.34
CA LYS A 1004 4.56 -70.53 8.17
C LYS A 1004 3.82 -70.21 9.48
N PRO A 1005 3.57 -71.17 10.40
CA PRO A 1005 2.88 -70.87 11.66
C PRO A 1005 3.70 -69.95 12.58
N VAL A 1006 5.03 -70.09 12.59
CA VAL A 1006 5.91 -69.30 13.47
C VAL A 1006 5.96 -67.85 13.02
N ILE A 1007 6.17 -67.61 11.72
CA ILE A 1007 6.15 -66.24 11.16
C ILE A 1007 4.77 -65.62 11.36
N GLN A 1008 3.69 -66.34 11.04
CA GLN A 1008 2.34 -65.82 11.19
C GLN A 1008 1.99 -65.50 12.65
N ALA A 1009 2.36 -66.37 13.60
CA ALA A 1009 2.12 -66.14 15.02
C ALA A 1009 2.88 -64.91 15.54
N LEU A 1010 4.15 -64.76 15.16
CA LEU A 1010 4.97 -63.62 15.55
C LEU A 1010 4.48 -62.32 14.91
N SER A 1011 4.22 -62.30 13.60
CA SER A 1011 3.72 -61.10 12.91
C SER A 1011 2.36 -60.67 13.43
N THR A 1012 1.45 -61.62 13.70
CA THR A 1012 0.13 -61.32 14.29
C THR A 1012 0.25 -60.83 15.73
N LEU A 1013 1.15 -61.42 16.53
CA LEU A 1013 1.41 -60.97 17.91
C LEU A 1013 1.90 -59.52 17.93
N ILE A 1014 2.89 -59.19 17.10
CA ILE A 1014 3.45 -57.85 17.01
C ILE A 1014 2.42 -56.85 16.51
N ASP A 1015 1.70 -57.15 15.43
CA ASP A 1015 0.65 -56.28 14.89
C ASP A 1015 -0.48 -56.05 15.91
N THR A 1016 -0.96 -57.10 16.57
CA THR A 1016 -2.01 -56.99 17.61
C THR A 1016 -1.51 -56.18 18.81
N ALA A 1017 -0.28 -56.42 19.27
CA ALA A 1017 0.31 -55.67 20.38
C ALA A 1017 0.46 -54.19 20.02
N GLN A 1018 0.92 -53.88 18.82
CA GLN A 1018 1.08 -52.50 18.33
C GLN A 1018 -0.28 -51.79 18.21
N GLN A 1019 -1.29 -52.44 17.62
CA GLN A 1019 -2.65 -51.91 17.52
C GLN A 1019 -3.26 -51.68 18.91
N SER A 1020 -3.06 -52.61 19.86
CA SER A 1020 -3.51 -52.44 21.25
C SER A 1020 -2.81 -51.28 21.94
N GLN A 1021 -1.49 -51.15 21.80
CA GLN A 1021 -0.71 -50.06 22.41
C GLN A 1021 -1.15 -48.70 21.86
N ARG A 1022 -1.29 -48.57 20.54
CA ARG A 1022 -1.81 -47.36 19.87
C ARG A 1022 -3.25 -47.05 20.26
N GLY A 1023 -4.11 -48.06 20.37
CA GLY A 1023 -5.50 -47.90 20.80
C GLY A 1023 -5.63 -47.38 22.23
N ILE A 1024 -4.84 -47.95 23.16
CA ILE A 1024 -4.79 -47.50 24.56
C ILE A 1024 -4.31 -46.05 24.64
N LEU A 1025 -3.21 -45.72 23.94
CA LEU A 1025 -2.68 -44.36 23.86
C LEU A 1025 -3.77 -43.39 23.38
N ALA A 1026 -4.40 -43.69 22.23
CA ALA A 1026 -5.42 -42.82 21.65
C ALA A 1026 -6.62 -42.62 22.59
N SER A 1027 -7.13 -43.70 23.19
CA SER A 1027 -8.29 -43.64 24.09
C SER A 1027 -8.02 -42.91 25.40
N THR A 1028 -6.78 -42.93 25.89
CA THR A 1028 -6.39 -42.26 27.14
C THR A 1028 -6.02 -40.79 26.90
N LEU A 1029 -5.42 -40.49 25.74
CA LEU A 1029 -4.98 -39.14 25.38
C LEU A 1029 -6.14 -38.25 24.92
N ALA A 1030 -7.13 -38.81 24.21
CA ALA A 1030 -8.25 -38.04 23.66
C ALA A 1030 -9.05 -37.23 24.72
N PRO A 1031 -9.39 -37.78 25.90
CA PRO A 1031 -10.03 -37.01 26.97
C PRO A 1031 -9.13 -35.94 27.59
N LEU A 1032 -7.82 -36.17 27.68
CA LEU A 1032 -6.88 -35.18 28.20
C LEU A 1032 -6.84 -33.92 27.31
N LEU A 1033 -6.84 -34.14 25.98
CA LEU A 1033 -6.76 -33.08 24.99
C LEU A 1033 -8.14 -32.53 24.57
N THR A 1034 -9.24 -33.17 24.98
CA THR A 1034 -10.62 -32.84 24.58
C THR A 1034 -10.81 -32.92 23.05
N VAL A 1035 -10.29 -33.97 22.41
CA VAL A 1035 -10.38 -34.18 20.95
C VAL A 1035 -10.99 -35.54 20.61
N PRO A 1036 -11.52 -35.72 19.38
CA PRO A 1036 -11.90 -37.04 18.88
C PRO A 1036 -10.74 -38.05 18.94
N GLN A 1037 -11.04 -39.32 19.26
CA GLN A 1037 -10.02 -40.37 19.39
C GLN A 1037 -9.16 -40.55 18.12
N ALA A 1038 -9.75 -40.36 16.94
CA ALA A 1038 -9.03 -40.47 15.67
C ALA A 1038 -7.91 -39.43 15.49
N LEU A 1039 -7.98 -38.29 16.19
CA LEU A 1039 -6.98 -37.22 16.13
C LEU A 1039 -5.81 -37.42 17.10
N ALA A 1040 -5.95 -38.29 18.10
CA ALA A 1040 -4.95 -38.44 19.16
C ALA A 1040 -3.57 -38.87 18.62
N LEU A 1041 -3.50 -39.87 17.74
CA LEU A 1041 -2.23 -40.37 17.21
C LEU A 1041 -1.57 -39.40 16.20
N PRO A 1042 -2.31 -38.81 15.25
CA PRO A 1042 -1.76 -37.75 14.41
C PRO A 1042 -1.20 -36.57 15.22
N LEU A 1043 -1.83 -36.20 16.33
CA LEU A 1043 -1.31 -35.14 17.22
C LEU A 1043 0.01 -35.53 17.91
N VAL A 1044 0.18 -36.81 18.28
CA VAL A 1044 1.47 -37.32 18.80
C VAL A 1044 2.58 -37.14 17.78
N GLN A 1045 2.30 -37.49 16.52
CA GLN A 1045 3.23 -37.29 15.41
C GLN A 1045 3.50 -35.81 15.14
N TRP A 1046 2.47 -34.95 15.19
CA TRP A 1046 2.64 -33.50 15.08
C TRP A 1046 3.63 -32.98 16.12
N ALA A 1047 3.50 -33.40 17.39
CA ALA A 1047 4.38 -32.97 18.47
C ALA A 1047 5.83 -33.46 18.36
N GLY A 1048 6.21 -34.11 17.25
CA GLY A 1048 7.56 -34.60 16.99
C GLY A 1048 7.88 -35.91 17.70
N SER A 1049 6.86 -36.70 18.04
CA SER A 1049 7.02 -37.98 18.75
C SER A 1049 6.31 -39.12 18.01
N THR A 1050 6.81 -40.34 18.14
CA THR A 1050 6.07 -41.54 17.70
C THR A 1050 5.16 -42.04 18.82
N SER A 1051 4.22 -42.94 18.52
CA SER A 1051 3.39 -43.53 19.58
C SER A 1051 4.28 -44.29 20.56
N TYR A 1052 5.28 -45.01 20.04
CA TYR A 1052 6.31 -45.66 20.83
C TYR A 1052 7.10 -44.71 21.73
N ASP A 1053 7.72 -43.66 21.18
CA ASP A 1053 8.57 -42.73 21.95
C ASP A 1053 7.77 -42.04 23.05
N PHE A 1054 6.53 -41.66 22.75
CA PHE A 1054 5.64 -41.03 23.72
C PHE A 1054 5.31 -41.99 24.88
N LEU A 1055 5.06 -43.28 24.58
CA LEU A 1055 4.81 -44.31 25.59
C LEU A 1055 6.03 -44.56 26.48
N VAL A 1056 7.23 -44.64 25.90
CA VAL A 1056 8.50 -44.76 26.64
C VAL A 1056 8.69 -43.57 27.57
N GLN A 1057 8.55 -42.35 27.05
CA GLN A 1057 8.69 -41.13 27.85
C GLN A 1057 7.68 -41.02 28.98
N THR A 1058 6.43 -41.44 28.73
CA THR A 1058 5.38 -41.43 29.77
C THR A 1058 5.66 -42.48 30.85
N ARG A 1059 6.10 -43.67 30.47
CA ARG A 1059 6.45 -44.73 31.43
C ARG A 1059 7.67 -44.40 32.27
N ALA A 1060 8.63 -43.65 31.73
CA ALA A 1060 9.74 -43.12 32.53
C ALA A 1060 9.24 -42.26 33.71
N GLN A 1061 8.01 -41.73 33.65
CA GLN A 1061 7.39 -40.94 34.72
C GLN A 1061 6.48 -41.75 35.65
N GLN A 1062 6.39 -43.09 35.51
CA GLN A 1062 5.43 -43.92 36.27
C GLN A 1062 5.58 -43.86 37.80
N SER A 1063 6.79 -43.52 38.29
CA SER A 1063 7.13 -43.43 39.72
C SER A 1063 6.86 -42.05 40.32
N VAL A 1064 6.47 -41.07 39.50
CA VAL A 1064 6.09 -39.73 39.96
C VAL A 1064 4.82 -39.81 40.80
N VAL A 1065 4.80 -39.17 41.96
CA VAL A 1065 3.66 -39.23 42.90
C VAL A 1065 3.02 -37.86 43.16
N SER A 1066 3.62 -36.77 42.69
CA SER A 1066 3.05 -35.43 42.76
C SER A 1066 3.23 -34.64 41.46
N PRO A 1067 2.31 -33.72 41.13
CA PRO A 1067 2.38 -32.96 39.88
C PRO A 1067 3.67 -32.15 39.69
N GLN A 1068 4.27 -31.65 40.79
CA GLN A 1068 5.49 -30.83 40.74
C GLN A 1068 6.76 -31.62 40.39
N GLN A 1069 6.71 -32.95 40.50
CA GLN A 1069 7.83 -33.83 40.17
C GLN A 1069 7.90 -34.17 38.67
N ILE A 1070 6.87 -33.83 37.89
CA ILE A 1070 6.85 -34.10 36.44
C ILE A 1070 7.93 -33.22 35.78
N PRO A 1071 8.89 -33.79 35.04
CA PRO A 1071 9.95 -33.01 34.40
C PRO A 1071 9.39 -31.99 33.39
N ASN A 1072 9.97 -30.79 33.38
CA ASN A 1072 9.56 -29.74 32.44
C ASN A 1072 9.69 -30.18 30.97
N THR A 1073 10.64 -31.06 30.64
CA THR A 1073 10.79 -31.64 29.30
C THR A 1073 9.54 -32.40 28.84
N TYR A 1074 8.98 -33.25 29.71
CA TYR A 1074 7.74 -33.97 29.42
C TYR A 1074 6.52 -33.03 29.44
N LEU A 1075 6.49 -32.06 30.35
CA LEU A 1075 5.41 -31.04 30.36
C LEU A 1075 5.43 -30.18 29.09
N THR A 1076 6.60 -29.92 28.50
CA THR A 1076 6.72 -29.19 27.23
C THR A 1076 6.15 -30.02 26.09
N LEU A 1077 6.40 -31.34 26.07
CA LEU A 1077 5.78 -32.26 25.11
C LEU A 1077 4.25 -32.27 25.22
N LEU A 1078 3.70 -32.37 26.43
CA LEU A 1078 2.25 -32.29 26.66
C LEU A 1078 1.66 -30.93 26.27
N ALA A 1079 2.39 -29.84 26.51
CA ALA A 1079 1.96 -28.50 26.10
C ALA A 1079 1.96 -28.34 24.57
N THR A 1080 2.95 -28.91 23.86
CA THR A 1080 2.96 -28.95 22.39
C THR A 1080 1.77 -29.75 21.84
N LEU A 1081 1.42 -30.87 22.46
CA LEU A 1081 0.20 -31.63 22.10
C LEU A 1081 -1.07 -30.82 22.32
N SER A 1082 -1.16 -30.12 23.47
CA SER A 1082 -2.29 -29.24 23.74
C SER A 1082 -2.39 -28.09 22.74
N ARG A 1083 -1.27 -27.54 22.25
CA ARG A 1083 -1.28 -26.54 21.16
C ARG A 1083 -1.85 -27.13 19.87
N GLY A 1084 -1.35 -28.30 19.46
CA GLY A 1084 -1.85 -29.00 18.27
C GLY A 1084 -3.34 -29.33 18.37
N ALA A 1085 -3.81 -29.77 19.54
CA ALA A 1085 -5.23 -30.05 19.79
C ALA A 1085 -6.11 -28.80 19.67
N GLN A 1086 -5.68 -27.68 20.26
CA GLN A 1086 -6.39 -26.40 20.17
C GLN A 1086 -6.43 -25.86 18.73
N LEU A 1087 -5.35 -26.05 17.97
CA LEU A 1087 -5.32 -25.70 16.54
C LEU A 1087 -6.25 -26.61 15.72
N ALA A 1088 -6.25 -27.91 16.01
CA ALA A 1088 -7.14 -28.86 15.35
C ALA A 1088 -8.61 -28.50 15.58
N ASP A 1089 -8.97 -28.07 16.80
CA ASP A 1089 -10.31 -27.57 17.11
C ASP A 1089 -10.61 -26.25 16.39
N SER A 1090 -9.71 -25.26 16.50
CA SER A 1090 -9.91 -23.91 15.94
C SER A 1090 -10.02 -23.90 14.41
N PHE A 1091 -9.27 -24.77 13.73
CA PHE A 1091 -9.28 -24.90 12.26
C PHE A 1091 -10.13 -26.09 11.76
N GLN A 1092 -10.84 -26.78 12.66
CA GLN A 1092 -11.69 -27.94 12.35
C GLN A 1092 -10.95 -29.04 11.57
N LEU A 1093 -9.70 -29.33 11.95
CA LEU A 1093 -8.84 -30.28 11.26
C LEU A 1093 -9.32 -31.72 11.50
N SER A 1094 -9.57 -32.46 10.43
CA SER A 1094 -9.86 -33.89 10.50
C SER A 1094 -8.59 -34.72 10.72
N ALA A 1095 -8.75 -35.96 11.20
CA ALA A 1095 -7.64 -36.90 11.29
C ALA A 1095 -7.04 -37.21 9.91
N ALA A 1096 -7.87 -37.29 8.86
CA ALA A 1096 -7.42 -37.58 7.50
C ALA A 1096 -6.57 -36.44 6.92
N MET A 1097 -6.99 -35.19 7.12
CA MET A 1097 -6.23 -34.01 6.74
C MET A 1097 -4.89 -33.94 7.46
N LEU A 1098 -4.89 -34.09 8.79
CA LEU A 1098 -3.66 -33.99 9.57
C LEU A 1098 -2.68 -35.11 9.22
N SER A 1099 -3.15 -36.36 9.08
CA SER A 1099 -2.31 -37.45 8.61
C SER A 1099 -1.74 -37.20 7.21
N SER A 1100 -2.54 -36.60 6.31
CA SER A 1100 -2.06 -36.23 4.96
C SER A 1100 -1.01 -35.12 5.01
N TYR A 1101 -1.18 -34.12 5.89
CA TYR A 1101 -0.20 -33.05 6.08
C TYR A 1101 1.13 -33.60 6.63
N LEU A 1102 1.07 -34.52 7.60
CA LEU A 1102 2.27 -35.15 8.17
C LEU A 1102 2.99 -36.04 7.15
N ALA A 1103 2.24 -36.78 6.32
CA ALA A 1103 2.82 -37.66 5.30
C ALA A 1103 3.36 -36.89 4.09
N HIS A 1104 2.68 -35.82 3.68
CA HIS A 1104 2.95 -35.07 2.47
C HIS A 1104 2.90 -33.55 2.72
N PRO A 1105 3.83 -33.01 3.53
CA PRO A 1105 3.80 -31.60 3.91
C PRO A 1105 3.92 -30.65 2.71
N GLY A 1106 4.58 -31.10 1.63
CA GLY A 1106 4.71 -30.35 0.39
C GLY A 1106 3.37 -29.99 -0.26
N TRP A 1107 2.34 -30.83 -0.09
CA TRP A 1107 0.98 -30.54 -0.59
C TRP A 1107 0.36 -29.33 0.10
N PHE A 1108 0.81 -29.01 1.32
CA PHE A 1108 0.35 -27.86 2.09
C PHE A 1108 1.32 -26.68 2.01
N GLY A 1109 2.32 -26.76 1.12
CA GLY A 1109 3.32 -25.71 0.89
C GLY A 1109 4.51 -25.76 1.84
N ASP A 1110 4.71 -26.88 2.55
CA ASP A 1110 5.78 -27.04 3.53
C ASP A 1110 6.78 -28.13 3.11
N GLN A 1111 8.05 -27.80 2.94
CA GLN A 1111 9.04 -28.78 2.47
C GLN A 1111 9.60 -29.64 3.60
N ARG A 1112 9.72 -29.07 4.81
CA ARG A 1112 10.21 -29.74 6.03
C ARG A 1112 9.56 -29.04 7.23
N PRO A 1113 8.33 -29.38 7.59
CA PRO A 1113 7.64 -28.69 8.66
C PRO A 1113 8.33 -29.00 9.99
N ASP A 1114 8.91 -28.00 10.63
CA ASP A 1114 9.22 -28.09 12.06
C ASP A 1114 7.94 -27.73 12.81
N LEU A 1115 7.09 -28.74 13.01
CA LEU A 1115 5.78 -28.58 13.63
C LEU A 1115 5.85 -28.17 15.10
N THR A 1116 7.03 -28.17 15.70
CA THR A 1116 7.29 -27.59 17.02
C THR A 1116 7.48 -26.07 16.98
N LYS A 1117 7.72 -25.50 15.79
CA LYS A 1117 7.88 -24.06 15.52
C LYS A 1117 6.75 -23.55 14.63
N LEU A 1118 5.60 -23.32 15.26
CA LEU A 1118 4.43 -22.77 14.59
C LEU A 1118 4.65 -21.30 14.20
N SER A 1119 4.08 -20.90 13.07
CA SER A 1119 4.14 -19.52 12.56
C SER A 1119 2.79 -19.05 12.02
N PHE A 1120 2.65 -17.75 11.73
CA PHE A 1120 1.48 -17.24 11.01
C PHE A 1120 1.27 -17.91 9.65
N ALA A 1121 2.34 -18.29 8.93
CA ALA A 1121 2.23 -19.08 7.71
C ALA A 1121 1.58 -20.44 7.95
N THR A 1122 1.87 -21.08 9.10
CA THR A 1122 1.21 -22.34 9.48
C THR A 1122 -0.29 -22.12 9.65
N LEU A 1123 -0.68 -21.11 10.42
CA LEU A 1123 -2.09 -20.81 10.65
C LEU A 1123 -2.83 -20.46 9.36
N TYR A 1124 -2.22 -19.64 8.50
CA TYR A 1124 -2.78 -19.27 7.20
C TYR A 1124 -2.99 -20.48 6.28
N ARG A 1125 -2.07 -21.44 6.25
CA ARG A 1125 -2.20 -22.68 5.47
C ARG A 1125 -3.34 -23.56 5.96
N LEU A 1126 -3.47 -23.72 7.28
CA LEU A 1126 -4.55 -24.47 7.90
C LEU A 1126 -5.92 -23.81 7.63
N GLY A 1127 -5.99 -22.48 7.76
CA GLY A 1127 -7.16 -21.67 7.40
C GLY A 1127 -7.53 -21.82 5.93
N GLY A 1128 -6.56 -21.75 5.02
CA GLY A 1128 -6.79 -21.92 3.58
C GLY A 1128 -7.35 -23.30 3.22
N TYR A 1129 -6.91 -24.38 3.88
CA TYR A 1129 -7.50 -25.70 3.68
C TYR A 1129 -8.94 -25.77 4.20
N ARG A 1130 -9.18 -25.26 5.42
CA ARG A 1130 -10.52 -25.19 6.03
C ARG A 1130 -11.50 -24.41 5.13
N ASP A 1131 -11.06 -23.26 4.63
CA ASP A 1131 -11.87 -22.42 3.74
C ASP A 1131 -12.17 -23.13 2.42
N TRP A 1132 -11.20 -23.87 1.88
CA TRP A 1132 -11.41 -24.68 0.67
C TRP A 1132 -12.47 -25.75 0.90
N LEU A 1133 -12.41 -26.43 2.05
CA LEU A 1133 -13.41 -27.41 2.45
C LEU A 1133 -14.81 -26.77 2.62
N HIS A 1134 -14.90 -25.59 3.23
CA HIS A 1134 -16.18 -24.89 3.41
C HIS A 1134 -16.77 -24.37 2.10
N GLN A 1135 -15.93 -23.95 1.15
CA GLN A 1135 -16.38 -23.50 -0.18
C GLN A 1135 -16.80 -24.66 -1.09
N THR A 1136 -16.38 -25.88 -0.78
CA THR A 1136 -16.67 -27.06 -1.59
C THR A 1136 -18.17 -27.37 -1.62
N PRO A 1137 -18.76 -27.70 -2.79
CA PRO A 1137 -20.20 -28.02 -2.89
C PRO A 1137 -20.60 -29.17 -1.98
N GLN A 1138 -21.82 -29.15 -1.44
CA GLN A 1138 -22.36 -30.20 -0.56
C GLN A 1138 -22.35 -31.63 -1.16
N THR A 1139 -22.25 -31.76 -2.49
CA THR A 1139 -22.13 -33.05 -3.18
C THR A 1139 -20.75 -33.68 -3.09
N LYS A 1140 -19.77 -32.95 -2.57
CA LYS A 1140 -18.35 -33.35 -2.47
C LYS A 1140 -17.94 -33.39 -1.00
N THR A 1141 -16.85 -34.11 -0.73
CA THR A 1141 -16.35 -34.40 0.61
C THR A 1141 -14.87 -34.06 0.73
N GLU A 1142 -14.35 -34.03 1.95
CA GLU A 1142 -12.91 -33.85 2.22
C GLU A 1142 -12.02 -34.87 1.49
N ASN A 1143 -12.53 -36.10 1.29
CA ASN A 1143 -11.84 -37.12 0.51
C ASN A 1143 -11.63 -36.71 -0.95
N ASP A 1144 -12.55 -35.94 -1.55
CA ASP A 1144 -12.40 -35.43 -2.92
C ASP A 1144 -11.25 -34.40 -3.01
N LEU A 1145 -11.07 -33.58 -1.97
CA LEU A 1145 -9.99 -32.59 -1.90
C LEU A 1145 -8.63 -33.29 -1.79
N LEU A 1146 -8.52 -34.25 -0.87
CA LEU A 1146 -7.31 -35.05 -0.70
C LEU A 1146 -7.00 -35.89 -1.94
N ALA A 1147 -8.02 -36.42 -2.62
CA ALA A 1147 -7.87 -37.12 -3.88
C ALA A 1147 -7.35 -36.19 -4.99
N TYR A 1148 -7.84 -34.95 -5.07
CA TYR A 1148 -7.29 -33.96 -6.00
C TYR A 1148 -5.82 -33.67 -5.70
N LEU A 1149 -5.45 -33.41 -4.44
CA LEU A 1149 -4.06 -33.12 -4.06
C LEU A 1149 -3.14 -34.30 -4.40
N SER A 1150 -3.58 -35.53 -4.10
CA SER A 1150 -2.85 -36.75 -4.44
C SER A 1150 -2.66 -36.89 -5.96
N TRP A 1151 -3.73 -36.68 -6.74
CA TRP A 1151 -3.69 -36.76 -8.20
C TRP A 1151 -2.79 -35.70 -8.83
N ALA A 1152 -2.91 -34.45 -8.39
CA ALA A 1152 -2.13 -33.31 -8.87
C ALA A 1152 -0.63 -33.44 -8.57
N ASN A 1153 -0.26 -34.12 -7.48
CA ASN A 1153 1.13 -34.36 -7.08
C ASN A 1153 1.68 -35.74 -7.50
N SER A 1154 0.91 -36.54 -8.23
CA SER A 1154 1.34 -37.88 -8.65
C SER A 1154 2.36 -37.84 -9.80
N ASN A 1155 3.11 -38.94 -9.99
CA ASN A 1155 4.05 -39.10 -11.11
C ASN A 1155 3.34 -39.11 -12.49
N SER A 1156 2.04 -39.40 -12.52
CA SER A 1156 1.18 -39.38 -13.71
C SER A 1156 0.13 -38.27 -13.57
N ALA A 1157 0.58 -37.06 -13.25
CA ALA A 1157 -0.30 -35.93 -13.01
C ALA A 1157 -1.16 -35.55 -14.24
N PRO A 1158 -2.35 -34.99 -14.03
CA PRO A 1158 -3.21 -34.52 -15.12
C PRO A 1158 -2.63 -33.37 -15.94
N SER A 1159 -3.23 -33.14 -17.10
CA SER A 1159 -3.04 -31.87 -17.82
C SER A 1159 -3.55 -30.70 -16.97
N ALA A 1160 -2.95 -29.51 -17.13
CA ALA A 1160 -3.39 -28.32 -16.40
C ALA A 1160 -4.86 -27.94 -16.67
N ALA A 1161 -5.38 -28.25 -17.86
CA ALA A 1161 -6.78 -28.04 -18.21
C ALA A 1161 -7.72 -29.01 -17.47
N ASP A 1162 -7.38 -30.30 -17.42
CA ASP A 1162 -8.18 -31.31 -16.70
C ASP A 1162 -8.16 -31.07 -15.18
N ALA A 1163 -7.00 -30.68 -14.64
CA ALA A 1163 -6.85 -30.30 -13.25
C ALA A 1163 -7.68 -29.05 -12.92
N ALA A 1164 -7.63 -28.00 -13.76
CA ALA A 1164 -8.41 -26.79 -13.57
C ALA A 1164 -9.93 -27.06 -13.62
N LYS A 1165 -10.38 -27.93 -14.52
CA LYS A 1165 -11.79 -28.36 -14.58
C LYS A 1165 -12.22 -29.08 -13.32
N GLN A 1166 -11.40 -30.00 -12.79
CA GLN A 1166 -11.72 -30.67 -11.53
C GLN A 1166 -11.70 -29.70 -10.35
N LEU A 1167 -10.74 -28.77 -10.32
CA LEU A 1167 -10.65 -27.75 -9.28
C LEU A 1167 -11.85 -26.80 -9.33
N ALA A 1168 -12.32 -26.40 -10.52
CA ALA A 1168 -13.51 -25.58 -10.70
C ALA A 1168 -14.76 -26.19 -10.03
N ILE A 1169 -14.94 -27.51 -10.18
CA ILE A 1169 -16.01 -28.26 -9.50
C ILE A 1169 -15.85 -28.19 -7.97
N LEU A 1170 -14.61 -28.35 -7.47
CA LEU A 1170 -14.33 -28.30 -6.03
C LEU A 1170 -14.44 -26.89 -5.45
N LEU A 1171 -14.27 -25.84 -6.26
CA LEU A 1171 -14.37 -24.44 -5.84
C LEU A 1171 -15.77 -23.84 -6.02
N ASN A 1172 -16.71 -24.60 -6.58
CA ASN A 1172 -18.03 -24.11 -7.00
C ASN A 1172 -17.94 -22.91 -7.96
N TRP A 1173 -16.99 -22.97 -8.92
CA TRP A 1173 -16.75 -21.89 -9.88
C TRP A 1173 -17.10 -22.35 -11.29
N ASP A 1174 -18.18 -21.81 -11.87
CA ASP A 1174 -18.75 -22.28 -13.14
C ASP A 1174 -17.87 -22.03 -14.39
N ALA A 1175 -16.88 -21.15 -14.31
CA ALA A 1175 -16.07 -20.70 -15.44
C ALA A 1175 -14.68 -21.38 -15.46
N ASN A 1176 -14.59 -22.56 -16.05
CA ASN A 1176 -13.34 -23.35 -16.11
C ASN A 1176 -12.14 -22.56 -16.69
N ASP A 1177 -12.37 -21.72 -17.70
CA ASP A 1177 -11.32 -20.92 -18.34
C ASP A 1177 -10.75 -19.86 -17.38
N GLU A 1178 -11.58 -19.27 -16.51
CA GLU A 1178 -11.15 -18.33 -15.47
C GLU A 1178 -10.33 -19.04 -14.37
N VAL A 1179 -10.72 -20.27 -13.98
CA VAL A 1179 -9.94 -21.09 -13.04
C VAL A 1179 -8.58 -21.43 -13.63
N HIS A 1180 -8.54 -21.81 -14.92
CA HIS A 1180 -7.29 -22.09 -15.61
C HIS A 1180 -6.38 -20.86 -15.69
N ALA A 1181 -6.94 -19.69 -16.00
CA ALA A 1181 -6.21 -18.43 -15.99
C ALA A 1181 -5.66 -18.06 -14.60
N ALA A 1182 -6.47 -18.26 -13.54
CA ALA A 1182 -6.04 -18.05 -12.17
C ALA A 1182 -4.90 -18.99 -11.76
N VAL A 1183 -5.02 -20.28 -12.10
CA VAL A 1183 -3.97 -21.27 -11.84
C VAL A 1183 -2.69 -20.89 -12.60
N ALA A 1184 -2.79 -20.54 -13.89
CA ALA A 1184 -1.64 -20.13 -14.70
C ALA A 1184 -0.89 -18.93 -14.12
N TYR A 1185 -1.63 -17.94 -13.60
CA TYR A 1185 -1.03 -16.79 -12.92
C TYR A 1185 -0.31 -17.19 -11.63
N VAL A 1186 -0.95 -18.04 -10.81
CA VAL A 1186 -0.41 -18.46 -9.50
C VAL A 1186 0.80 -19.38 -9.63
N THR A 1187 0.83 -20.24 -10.64
CA THR A 1187 1.97 -21.13 -10.92
C THR A 1187 3.07 -20.44 -11.73
N GLY A 1188 2.75 -19.31 -12.37
CA GLY A 1188 3.62 -18.64 -13.34
C GLY A 1188 3.73 -19.35 -14.69
N ASP A 1189 2.95 -20.42 -14.90
CA ASP A 1189 3.00 -21.27 -16.10
C ASP A 1189 1.62 -21.89 -16.38
N ALA A 1190 1.08 -21.59 -17.57
CA ALA A 1190 -0.21 -22.11 -18.04
C ALA A 1190 -0.24 -23.64 -18.21
N THR A 1191 0.93 -24.30 -18.30
CA THR A 1191 1.01 -25.75 -18.43
C THR A 1191 1.11 -26.48 -17.09
N THR A 1192 1.22 -25.74 -15.98
CA THR A 1192 1.38 -26.29 -14.63
C THR A 1192 0.09 -26.17 -13.83
N GLN A 1193 -0.36 -27.28 -13.24
CA GLN A 1193 -1.52 -27.34 -12.35
C GLN A 1193 -1.20 -26.83 -10.93
N ALA A 1194 -2.22 -26.36 -10.21
CA ALA A 1194 -2.09 -26.02 -8.79
C ALA A 1194 -1.93 -27.30 -7.95
N ARG A 1195 -0.80 -27.42 -7.25
CA ARG A 1195 -0.39 -28.61 -6.49
C ARG A 1195 -0.42 -28.41 -4.98
N THR A 1196 -0.49 -27.17 -4.51
CA THR A 1196 -0.39 -26.86 -3.09
C THR A 1196 -1.60 -26.09 -2.57
N VAL A 1197 -1.93 -26.28 -1.29
CA VAL A 1197 -3.00 -25.53 -0.61
C VAL A 1197 -2.80 -24.01 -0.71
N PRO A 1198 -1.59 -23.44 -0.51
CA PRO A 1198 -1.37 -22.00 -0.73
C PRO A 1198 -1.70 -21.52 -2.14
N GLN A 1199 -1.38 -22.31 -3.17
CA GLN A 1199 -1.73 -21.96 -4.55
C GLN A 1199 -3.26 -21.94 -4.74
N ILE A 1200 -3.95 -22.95 -4.22
CA ILE A 1200 -5.41 -23.04 -4.29
C ILE A 1200 -6.07 -21.91 -3.48
N ALA A 1201 -5.52 -21.56 -2.32
CA ALA A 1201 -6.00 -20.44 -1.50
C ALA A 1201 -5.87 -19.10 -2.25
N THR A 1202 -4.79 -18.90 -3.02
CA THR A 1202 -4.66 -17.72 -3.90
C THR A 1202 -5.69 -17.75 -5.03
N VAL A 1203 -5.96 -18.90 -5.65
CA VAL A 1203 -7.02 -19.04 -6.67
C VAL A 1203 -8.40 -18.70 -6.08
N MET A 1204 -8.70 -19.19 -4.86
CA MET A 1204 -9.93 -18.84 -4.14
C MET A 1204 -10.03 -17.35 -3.81
N ARG A 1205 -8.90 -16.71 -3.50
CA ARG A 1205 -8.84 -15.26 -3.25
C ARG A 1205 -9.12 -14.47 -4.52
N LEU A 1206 -8.53 -14.85 -5.66
CA LEU A 1206 -8.83 -14.26 -6.97
C LEU A 1206 -10.30 -14.46 -7.34
N HIS A 1207 -10.88 -15.62 -7.03
CA HIS A 1207 -12.31 -15.84 -7.21
C HIS A 1207 -13.16 -14.87 -6.39
N ARG A 1208 -12.86 -14.72 -5.10
CA ARG A 1208 -13.56 -13.78 -4.20
C ARG A 1208 -13.43 -12.34 -4.67
N LEU A 1209 -12.23 -11.90 -5.07
CA LEU A 1209 -12.02 -10.57 -5.63
C LEU A 1209 -12.80 -10.36 -6.93
N SER A 1210 -12.85 -11.37 -7.80
CA SER A 1210 -13.63 -11.32 -9.04
C SER A 1210 -15.12 -11.16 -8.74
N GLN A 1211 -15.65 -11.88 -7.74
CA GLN A 1211 -17.04 -11.72 -7.30
C GLN A 1211 -17.31 -10.34 -6.68
N GLN A 1212 -16.38 -9.82 -5.88
CA GLN A 1212 -16.52 -8.52 -5.23
C GLN A 1212 -16.46 -7.35 -6.24
N THR A 1213 -15.54 -7.41 -7.20
CA THR A 1213 -15.25 -6.30 -8.13
C THR A 1213 -15.94 -6.42 -9.48
N GLY A 1214 -16.45 -7.62 -9.83
CA GLY A 1214 -16.96 -7.92 -11.16
C GLY A 1214 -15.88 -8.07 -12.23
N LEU A 1215 -14.60 -7.94 -11.87
CA LEU A 1215 -13.47 -8.06 -12.79
C LEU A 1215 -13.15 -9.52 -13.10
N ALA A 1216 -12.80 -9.81 -14.35
CA ALA A 1216 -12.21 -11.10 -14.74
C ALA A 1216 -10.80 -11.24 -14.15
N VAL A 1217 -10.31 -12.49 -14.02
CA VAL A 1217 -8.99 -12.77 -13.42
C VAL A 1217 -7.87 -12.06 -14.16
N ALA A 1218 -7.90 -12.02 -15.49
CA ALA A 1218 -6.90 -11.33 -16.29
C ALA A 1218 -6.83 -9.82 -15.97
N SER A 1219 -7.98 -9.20 -15.72
CA SER A 1219 -8.07 -7.78 -15.33
C SER A 1219 -7.53 -7.55 -13.92
N LEU A 1220 -7.85 -8.44 -12.97
CA LEU A 1220 -7.26 -8.39 -11.62
C LEU A 1220 -5.74 -8.49 -11.67
N VAL A 1221 -5.21 -9.44 -12.46
CA VAL A 1221 -3.76 -9.62 -12.64
C VAL A 1221 -3.11 -8.38 -13.27
N SER A 1222 -3.77 -7.72 -14.22
CA SER A 1222 -3.24 -6.49 -14.82
C SER A 1222 -3.05 -5.36 -13.80
N THR A 1223 -3.87 -5.31 -12.74
CA THR A 1223 -3.71 -4.29 -11.67
C THR A 1223 -2.39 -4.43 -10.93
N VAL A 1224 -1.87 -5.66 -10.76
CA VAL A 1224 -0.63 -5.97 -10.04
C VAL A 1224 0.59 -5.36 -10.75
N SER A 1225 0.50 -5.13 -12.06
CA SER A 1225 1.55 -4.49 -12.86
C SER A 1225 1.48 -2.96 -12.88
N MET A 1226 0.41 -2.36 -12.34
CA MET A 1226 0.27 -0.90 -12.31
C MET A 1226 1.28 -0.26 -11.36
N HIS A 1227 1.86 0.86 -11.80
CA HIS A 1227 2.79 1.65 -11.00
C HIS A 1227 2.63 3.14 -11.31
N PRO A 1228 3.19 4.05 -10.48
CA PRO A 1228 3.02 5.50 -10.68
C PRO A 1228 3.57 6.04 -12.02
N GLY A 1229 4.44 5.28 -12.67
CA GLY A 1229 5.01 5.61 -13.99
C GLY A 1229 4.32 4.92 -15.18
N SER A 1230 3.21 4.20 -14.96
CA SER A 1230 2.44 3.61 -16.04
C SER A 1230 1.85 4.71 -16.94
N ASP A 1231 1.83 4.47 -18.26
CA ASP A 1231 1.33 5.45 -19.22
C ASP A 1231 -0.19 5.65 -19.15
N TYR A 1232 -0.68 6.70 -19.80
CA TYR A 1232 -2.10 7.03 -19.80
C TYR A 1232 -2.95 5.92 -20.41
N ALA A 1233 -2.44 5.21 -21.42
CA ALA A 1233 -3.15 4.14 -22.11
C ALA A 1233 -3.43 2.93 -21.19
N ALA A 1234 -2.44 2.52 -20.39
CA ALA A 1234 -2.60 1.47 -19.39
C ALA A 1234 -3.67 1.84 -18.36
N TRP A 1235 -3.64 3.08 -17.85
CA TRP A 1235 -4.69 3.57 -16.94
C TRP A 1235 -6.06 3.64 -17.61
N GLN A 1236 -6.13 4.05 -18.87
CA GLN A 1236 -7.39 4.13 -19.62
C GLN A 1236 -8.01 2.75 -19.80
N GLN A 1237 -7.22 1.75 -20.17
CA GLN A 1237 -7.68 0.36 -20.29
C GLN A 1237 -8.22 -0.17 -18.96
N LEU A 1238 -7.49 0.06 -17.87
CA LEU A 1238 -7.93 -0.34 -16.53
C LEU A 1238 -9.22 0.38 -16.12
N GLY A 1239 -9.27 1.71 -16.25
CA GLY A 1239 -10.43 2.53 -15.86
C GLY A 1239 -11.70 2.12 -16.61
N GLN A 1240 -11.62 1.89 -17.92
CA GLN A 1240 -12.76 1.42 -18.72
C GLN A 1240 -13.24 0.04 -18.27
N THR A 1241 -12.30 -0.87 -17.99
CA THR A 1241 -12.62 -2.24 -17.53
C THR A 1241 -13.31 -2.21 -16.16
N VAL A 1242 -12.81 -1.39 -15.23
CA VAL A 1242 -13.39 -1.22 -13.89
C VAL A 1242 -14.78 -0.62 -13.95
N VAL A 1243 -15.00 0.41 -14.78
CA VAL A 1243 -16.34 1.02 -14.94
C VAL A 1243 -17.32 0.03 -15.57
N ALA A 1244 -16.91 -0.72 -16.59
CA ALA A 1244 -17.76 -1.75 -17.17
C ALA A 1244 -18.15 -2.83 -16.15
N ALA A 1245 -17.21 -3.25 -15.30
CA ALA A 1245 -17.46 -4.21 -14.23
C ALA A 1245 -18.40 -3.64 -13.15
N SER A 1246 -18.21 -2.37 -12.74
CA SER A 1246 -19.07 -1.73 -11.73
C SER A 1246 -20.51 -1.52 -12.24
N GLU A 1247 -20.68 -1.18 -13.52
CA GLU A 1247 -22.00 -1.11 -14.15
C GLU A 1247 -22.71 -2.47 -14.20
N GLN A 1248 -21.98 -3.56 -14.43
CA GLN A 1248 -22.53 -4.90 -14.40
C GLN A 1248 -22.93 -5.31 -12.98
N LEU A 1249 -22.12 -4.98 -11.97
CA LEU A 1249 -22.44 -5.19 -10.57
C LEU A 1249 -23.69 -4.41 -10.15
N ALA A 1250 -23.82 -3.15 -10.56
CA ALA A 1250 -24.99 -2.33 -10.24
C ALA A 1250 -26.31 -2.84 -10.88
N LYS A 1251 -26.22 -3.67 -11.92
CA LYS A 1251 -27.38 -4.30 -12.59
C LYS A 1251 -27.79 -5.64 -11.96
N ARG A 1252 -26.90 -6.27 -11.19
CA ARG A 1252 -27.16 -7.52 -10.45
C ARG A 1252 -27.76 -7.20 -9.09
#